data_AF-A0A6A6BR31-F1
#
_entry.id   AF-A0A6A6BR31-F1
#
_cell.length_a   1.000
_cell.length_b   1.000
_cell.length_c   1.000
_cell.angle_alpha   90.00
_cell.angle_beta   90.00
_cell.angle_gamma   90.00
#
_symmetry.space_group_name_H-M   'P 1'
#
loop_
_entity.id
_entity.type
_entity.pdbx_description
1 polymer ?
#
loop_
_entity_poly.entity_id
_entity_poly.type
_entity_poly.pdbx_seq_one_letter_code
_entity_poly.pdbx_strand_id
1 'polypeptide(L)'
;MRPSLLCSTLLLALRSRAQDPIRPYPLVDAELKSTSFLDHASYVQDLDDPQWYLDNIPFVDFPDKPVQDVYYYRTSVIKRHLKYAHEGHGWTFTEFIHPVTWASKFQTIPDSAGHHIVEARWLRDTNYAKDLILAYTRGGTEALNGVTYTHYVQRAIYEHAQVTGDKNFLTAQLEGMIRMFDLWDVQFDNTTGLYHRTPLSDAQEYSLPGYTVGGPNGGPVEQWDSFDNDYNTIWLGPETYRPSFNSYMVANARAIASVAALSGNDSLATAWTTRADDLEAKMTDLLWDQDINFWIDVVEGSNIPAVGRQLIGYYPYRFDVGTNSTFVRGLEAGLTPEAFLTDFGPTTLEQTNPYYTARKNNTNCCVWNGQSWPFSTSVYLNVLAKLVRTNESSVTKEFFNQEFDKYVRTNHRGGVPYTAESHYPTVDQWSGDTANHSEHYLHSTYLDNVFTNLLGIVPNLEDKLELRPLVPDNWTYFAVENLPYHGSLLSLLWDQTGTHYAASNTSGLSIYLDGQLIHTQPSLQALSIPLSNRSSAIAALAARPRHANILANPNTPWGFPAATSDYTWSPNGDVAAYPAWKLIDGLVWYDGTPDNRWTNNQSTTPTNTVNVTLARARALRSVSLAVHADDERDGGVRGGGVIACPAAVRVAALDGTVLAERNPWSDCRPNALNTLLFTAPANGTDASANDVPADGEGVLYITAGLSITLRNQLHYAVALSEVQVWVPETDNDEEEEGEQSRYELEDGLAGTFIGSFQGTASGLNSSVVDGGVALGTGAWVEVGGVVVPEAGTGSVRLTGRGPGEVGVRVNFAGEGNGTVVSFDEGGEGTQEKSVEVVWEKGRNVVTVWWVGGKPWVDAFVVE
;
A
#
# COMPACT_ATOMS: atom_id res chain seq x y z
N MET A 1 -67.35 10.83 32.51
CA MET A 1 -67.76 9.76 31.58
C MET A 1 -67.30 10.12 30.17
N ARG A 2 -66.21 9.51 29.71
CA ARG A 2 -65.86 9.16 28.32
C ARG A 2 -64.49 8.44 28.40
N PRO A 3 -64.37 7.21 27.88
CA PRO A 3 -63.21 6.35 28.12
C PRO A 3 -62.09 6.62 27.10
N SER A 4 -60.86 6.44 27.58
CA SER A 4 -59.59 6.47 26.88
C SER A 4 -59.45 5.27 25.93
N LEU A 5 -59.09 5.55 24.67
CA LEU A 5 -58.62 4.56 23.71
C LEU A 5 -57.20 4.08 24.11
N LEU A 6 -57.04 2.78 24.27
CA LEU A 6 -55.73 2.11 24.19
C LEU A 6 -55.21 2.24 22.76
N CYS A 7 -54.06 2.89 22.60
CA CYS A 7 -53.24 2.78 21.40
C CYS A 7 -52.18 1.71 21.68
N SER A 8 -52.31 0.54 21.05
CA SER A 8 -51.33 -0.53 21.09
C SER A 8 -50.10 -0.10 20.29
N THR A 9 -49.00 0.21 20.97
CA THR A 9 -47.67 0.38 20.38
C THR A 9 -47.15 -0.98 19.91
N LEU A 10 -47.19 -1.19 18.60
CA LEU A 10 -46.49 -2.26 17.91
C LEU A 10 -45.01 -1.82 17.80
N LEU A 11 -44.19 -2.13 18.81
CA LEU A 11 -42.72 -2.12 18.66
C LEU A 11 -42.34 -3.35 17.81
N LEU A 12 -42.27 -3.17 16.50
CA LEU A 12 -41.46 -4.05 15.66
C LEU A 12 -40.00 -3.73 15.98
N ALA A 13 -39.38 -4.57 16.80
CA ALA A 13 -37.93 -4.62 16.91
C ALA A 13 -37.38 -5.03 15.53
N LEU A 14 -36.84 -4.06 14.80
CA LEU A 14 -35.87 -4.32 13.74
C LEU A 14 -34.68 -5.01 14.42
N ARG A 15 -34.65 -6.34 14.38
CA ARG A 15 -33.41 -7.08 14.53
C ARG A 15 -32.49 -6.57 13.42
N SER A 16 -31.45 -5.82 13.79
CA SER A 16 -30.32 -5.60 12.89
C SER A 16 -29.90 -6.98 12.40
N ARG A 17 -29.91 -7.21 11.08
CA ARG A 17 -29.18 -8.35 10.54
C ARG A 17 -27.72 -8.12 10.94
N ALA A 18 -27.15 -9.03 11.71
CA ALA A 18 -25.71 -9.06 11.90
C ALA A 18 -25.05 -9.10 10.50
N GLN A 19 -23.97 -8.36 10.33
CA GLN A 19 -23.20 -8.33 9.11
C GLN A 19 -22.68 -9.73 8.76
N ASP A 20 -22.61 -10.06 7.48
CA ASP A 20 -22.22 -11.38 6.98
C ASP A 20 -21.32 -11.25 5.74
N PRO A 21 -20.04 -11.68 5.80
CA PRO A 21 -19.36 -12.20 6.99
C PRO A 21 -19.21 -11.19 8.13
N ILE A 22 -19.09 -11.69 9.37
CA ILE A 22 -18.79 -10.88 10.54
C ILE A 22 -17.41 -10.21 10.36
N ARG A 23 -17.25 -8.93 10.73
CA ARG A 23 -15.92 -8.30 10.71
C ARG A 23 -15.04 -8.83 11.83
N PRO A 24 -13.74 -9.02 11.59
CA PRO A 24 -12.79 -9.35 12.65
C PRO A 24 -12.54 -8.19 13.63
N TYR A 25 -12.73 -6.95 13.20
CA TYR A 25 -12.54 -5.74 14.01
C TYR A 25 -13.46 -4.60 13.56
N PRO A 26 -13.73 -3.59 14.42
CA PRO A 26 -14.56 -2.44 14.07
C PRO A 26 -13.97 -1.55 12.97
N LEU A 27 -14.84 -0.89 12.18
CA LEU A 27 -14.39 0.11 11.21
C LEU A 27 -13.73 1.30 11.90
N VAL A 28 -12.61 1.77 11.33
CA VAL A 28 -11.89 2.95 11.82
C VAL A 28 -12.80 4.18 11.82
N ASP A 29 -13.71 4.27 10.86
CA ASP A 29 -14.61 5.41 10.70
C ASP A 29 -16.07 5.12 11.10
N ALA A 30 -16.32 4.10 11.94
CA ALA A 30 -17.67 3.63 12.29
C ALA A 30 -18.65 4.71 12.80
N GLU A 31 -18.15 5.81 13.38
CA GLU A 31 -18.98 6.92 13.86
C GLU A 31 -19.32 7.96 12.78
N LEU A 32 -18.64 7.91 11.64
CA LEU A 32 -18.94 8.78 10.51
C LEU A 32 -20.24 8.34 9.85
N LYS A 33 -21.05 9.31 9.44
CA LYS A 33 -22.32 9.04 8.77
C LYS A 33 -22.11 8.95 7.27
N SER A 34 -22.31 7.77 6.71
CA SER A 34 -22.33 7.57 5.27
C SER A 34 -23.62 8.10 4.63
N THR A 35 -23.54 8.39 3.34
CA THR A 35 -24.73 8.48 2.48
C THR A 35 -24.98 7.12 1.79
N SER A 36 -26.20 6.95 1.26
CA SER A 36 -26.65 5.73 0.57
C SER A 36 -27.51 6.06 -0.67
N PHE A 37 -27.02 6.95 -1.52
CA PHE A 37 -27.65 7.30 -2.79
C PHE A 37 -27.51 6.18 -3.83
N LEU A 38 -26.39 5.45 -3.79
CA LEU A 38 -26.08 4.31 -4.63
C LEU A 38 -26.32 2.99 -3.88
N ASP A 39 -26.70 1.95 -4.61
CA ASP A 39 -26.71 0.57 -4.10
C ASP A 39 -25.29 0.00 -4.13
N HIS A 40 -24.48 0.32 -3.12
CA HIS A 40 -23.05 -0.05 -3.06
C HIS A 40 -22.80 -1.54 -3.31
N ALA A 41 -23.65 -2.42 -2.77
CA ALA A 41 -23.50 -3.86 -2.92
C ALA A 41 -23.55 -4.30 -4.39
N SER A 42 -24.39 -3.65 -5.22
CA SER A 42 -24.53 -3.99 -6.64
C SER A 42 -23.26 -3.74 -7.48
N TYR A 43 -22.38 -2.84 -7.04
CA TYR A 43 -21.15 -2.50 -7.78
C TYR A 43 -19.98 -3.45 -7.49
N VAL A 44 -20.04 -4.20 -6.39
CA VAL A 44 -18.93 -5.04 -5.91
C VAL A 44 -19.32 -6.51 -5.74
N GLN A 45 -20.55 -6.88 -6.07
CA GLN A 45 -21.07 -8.25 -5.93
C GLN A 45 -20.24 -9.31 -6.69
N ASP A 46 -19.60 -8.91 -7.79
CA ASP A 46 -18.78 -9.78 -8.64
C ASP A 46 -17.29 -9.75 -8.26
N LEU A 47 -16.91 -8.95 -7.26
CA LEU A 47 -15.54 -8.91 -6.73
C LEU A 47 -15.41 -9.87 -5.55
N ASP A 48 -14.25 -10.54 -5.47
CA ASP A 48 -13.95 -11.41 -4.34
C ASP A 48 -13.84 -10.61 -3.03
N ASP A 49 -14.47 -11.12 -1.98
CA ASP A 49 -14.58 -10.52 -0.65
C ASP A 49 -15.21 -9.10 -0.71
N PRO A 50 -16.49 -9.01 -1.12
CA PRO A 50 -17.19 -7.74 -1.36
C PRO A 50 -17.24 -6.83 -0.13
N GLN A 51 -17.19 -7.41 1.07
CA GLN A 51 -17.28 -6.68 2.33
C GLN A 51 -16.11 -5.71 2.54
N TRP A 52 -14.90 -6.08 2.14
CA TRP A 52 -13.75 -5.18 2.22
C TRP A 52 -13.98 -3.89 1.43
N TYR A 53 -14.62 -3.96 0.25
CA TYR A 53 -14.89 -2.77 -0.56
C TYR A 53 -15.96 -1.88 0.07
N LEU A 54 -17.06 -2.48 0.56
CA LEU A 54 -18.11 -1.74 1.29
C LEU A 54 -17.54 -0.95 2.48
N ASP A 55 -16.48 -1.49 3.08
CA ASP A 55 -15.83 -0.92 4.25
C ASP A 55 -14.79 0.15 3.89
N ASN A 56 -14.11 0.04 2.74
CA ASN A 56 -12.89 0.79 2.48
C ASN A 56 -12.92 1.72 1.27
N ILE A 57 -13.78 1.50 0.28
CA ILE A 57 -13.74 2.30 -0.96
C ILE A 57 -14.84 3.37 -1.01
N PRO A 58 -14.58 4.52 -1.65
CA PRO A 58 -15.63 5.36 -2.18
C PRO A 58 -16.38 4.63 -3.30
N PHE A 59 -17.67 4.92 -3.49
CA PHE A 59 -18.46 4.35 -4.58
C PHE A 59 -18.67 5.40 -5.67
N VAL A 60 -18.56 4.98 -6.93
CA VAL A 60 -18.71 5.89 -8.08
C VAL A 60 -19.75 5.37 -9.06
N ASP A 61 -20.55 6.28 -9.61
CA ASP A 61 -21.49 5.98 -10.69
C ASP A 61 -21.23 6.93 -11.85
N PHE A 62 -20.78 6.38 -12.98
CA PHE A 62 -20.45 7.16 -14.17
C PHE A 62 -21.31 6.74 -15.38
N PRO A 63 -21.63 7.69 -16.28
CA PRO A 63 -22.27 7.37 -17.55
C PRO A 63 -21.34 6.64 -18.52
N ASP A 64 -20.03 6.79 -18.34
CA ASP A 64 -19.00 6.05 -19.07
C ASP A 64 -18.64 4.77 -18.31
N LYS A 65 -19.11 3.61 -18.82
CA LYS A 65 -18.92 2.32 -18.15
C LYS A 65 -17.48 1.83 -18.15
N PRO A 66 -16.70 1.90 -19.25
CA PRO A 66 -15.27 1.60 -19.19
C PRO A 66 -14.51 2.35 -18.09
N VAL A 67 -14.77 3.65 -17.90
CA VAL A 67 -14.13 4.43 -16.80
C VAL A 67 -14.51 3.87 -15.43
N GLN A 68 -15.79 3.54 -15.24
CA GLN A 68 -16.33 2.97 -14.00
C GLN A 68 -15.80 1.56 -13.73
N ASP A 69 -15.77 0.70 -14.72
CA ASP A 69 -15.38 -0.70 -14.57
C ASP A 69 -13.90 -0.82 -14.24
N VAL A 70 -13.05 0.01 -14.87
CA VAL A 70 -11.63 0.12 -14.51
C VAL A 70 -11.48 0.69 -13.09
N TYR A 71 -12.31 1.64 -12.65
CA TYR A 71 -12.26 2.12 -11.26
C TYR A 71 -12.44 0.98 -10.25
N TYR A 72 -13.51 0.20 -10.38
CA TYR A 72 -13.78 -0.93 -9.47
C TYR A 72 -12.71 -2.03 -9.59
N TYR A 73 -12.28 -2.35 -10.81
CA TYR A 73 -11.16 -3.26 -11.02
C TYR A 73 -9.87 -2.78 -10.33
N ARG A 74 -9.53 -1.49 -10.43
CA ARG A 74 -8.33 -0.92 -9.80
C ARG A 74 -8.43 -0.89 -8.27
N THR A 75 -9.62 -0.79 -7.69
CA THR A 75 -9.79 -1.04 -6.24
C THR A 75 -9.47 -2.50 -5.87
N SER A 76 -9.78 -3.45 -6.75
CA SER A 76 -9.47 -4.86 -6.56
C SER A 76 -7.97 -5.16 -6.73
N VAL A 77 -7.27 -4.38 -7.55
CA VAL A 77 -5.80 -4.41 -7.65
C VAL A 77 -5.19 -3.94 -6.32
N ILE A 78 -5.60 -2.78 -5.80
CA ILE A 78 -5.10 -2.27 -4.51
C ILE A 78 -5.27 -3.30 -3.40
N LYS A 79 -6.44 -3.95 -3.32
CA LYS A 79 -6.71 -4.99 -2.32
C LYS A 79 -5.77 -6.18 -2.44
N ARG A 80 -5.50 -6.68 -3.65
CA ARG A 80 -4.58 -7.81 -3.88
C ARG A 80 -3.17 -7.50 -3.39
N HIS A 81 -2.73 -6.25 -3.56
CA HIS A 81 -1.40 -5.83 -3.16
C HIS A 81 -1.31 -5.40 -1.70
N LEU A 82 -2.44 -5.31 -0.99
CA LEU A 82 -2.46 -4.99 0.43
C LEU A 82 -1.92 -6.18 1.24
N LYS A 83 -0.81 -5.94 1.94
CA LYS A 83 -0.14 -6.93 2.77
C LYS A 83 -0.11 -6.47 4.22
N TYR A 84 -0.53 -7.30 5.15
CA TYR A 84 -0.22 -7.06 6.56
C TYR A 84 1.19 -7.56 6.86
N ALA A 85 2.12 -6.66 7.16
CA ALA A 85 3.53 -7.01 7.25
C ALA A 85 3.84 -7.82 8.51
N HIS A 86 3.47 -7.31 9.68
CA HIS A 86 3.73 -7.90 10.99
C HIS A 86 3.02 -7.08 12.09
N GLU A 87 2.78 -7.67 13.27
CA GLU A 87 2.25 -6.95 14.44
C GLU A 87 3.09 -5.70 14.74
N GLY A 88 2.41 -4.57 14.99
CA GLY A 88 3.03 -3.27 15.26
C GLY A 88 3.49 -2.49 14.02
N HIS A 89 3.96 -3.18 12.97
CA HIS A 89 4.33 -2.57 11.67
C HIS A 89 3.12 -2.23 10.81
N GLY A 90 2.12 -3.13 10.80
CA GLY A 90 0.86 -2.89 10.11
C GLY A 90 0.93 -3.14 8.60
N TRP A 91 0.18 -2.33 7.84
CA TRP A 91 -0.03 -2.55 6.41
C TRP A 91 1.11 -2.04 5.52
N THR A 92 1.31 -2.73 4.41
CA THR A 92 2.18 -2.33 3.30
C THR A 92 1.56 -2.70 1.95
N PHE A 93 2.20 -2.29 0.86
CA PHE A 93 1.78 -2.61 -0.49
C PHE A 93 2.91 -3.31 -1.25
N THR A 94 2.57 -4.41 -1.91
CA THR A 94 3.48 -5.00 -2.91
C THR A 94 3.29 -4.33 -4.26
N GLU A 95 4.31 -4.40 -5.12
CA GLU A 95 4.21 -3.95 -6.51
C GLU A 95 3.88 -5.12 -7.44
N PHE A 96 4.62 -6.22 -7.29
CA PHE A 96 4.34 -7.51 -7.90
C PHE A 96 3.49 -8.36 -6.98
N ILE A 97 2.60 -9.15 -7.58
CA ILE A 97 1.72 -10.06 -6.83
C ILE A 97 2.49 -11.19 -6.16
N HIS A 98 3.57 -11.67 -6.78
CA HIS A 98 4.50 -12.60 -6.16
C HIS A 98 5.73 -11.87 -5.63
N PRO A 99 6.32 -12.37 -4.52
CA PRO A 99 7.59 -11.86 -4.03
C PRO A 99 8.68 -11.86 -5.11
N VAL A 100 9.44 -10.77 -5.21
CA VAL A 100 10.57 -10.61 -6.13
C VAL A 100 11.86 -10.39 -5.34
N THR A 101 12.99 -10.83 -5.89
CA THR A 101 14.27 -10.87 -5.16
C THR A 101 14.93 -9.50 -4.98
N TRP A 102 14.43 -8.48 -5.67
CA TRP A 102 14.91 -7.10 -5.60
C TRP A 102 14.00 -6.18 -4.77
N ALA A 103 12.95 -6.72 -4.17
CA ALA A 103 12.07 -5.94 -3.31
C ALA A 103 12.80 -5.54 -2.01
N SER A 104 12.41 -4.38 -1.49
CA SER A 104 12.84 -3.87 -0.19
C SER A 104 12.01 -4.48 0.95
N LYS A 105 12.35 -4.18 2.20
CA LYS A 105 11.66 -4.69 3.40
C LYS A 105 10.12 -4.78 3.21
N PHE A 106 9.55 -5.92 3.58
CA PHE A 106 8.11 -6.24 3.48
C PHE A 106 7.45 -6.36 2.08
N GLN A 107 8.21 -6.38 0.97
CA GLN A 107 7.81 -6.61 -0.43
C GLN A 107 7.40 -5.30 -1.08
N THR A 108 7.89 -4.23 -0.48
CA THR A 108 7.83 -2.88 -1.00
C THR A 108 8.87 -2.69 -2.09
N ILE A 109 8.55 -1.86 -3.08
CA ILE A 109 9.52 -1.40 -4.08
C ILE A 109 9.44 0.14 -4.10
N PRO A 110 10.55 0.86 -3.82
CA PRO A 110 10.49 2.31 -3.61
C PRO A 110 9.99 3.17 -4.77
N ASP A 111 10.22 2.77 -6.02
CA ASP A 111 9.74 3.50 -7.21
C ASP A 111 8.22 3.68 -7.20
N SER A 112 7.47 2.65 -6.82
CA SER A 112 6.01 2.66 -6.78
C SER A 112 5.42 3.10 -5.44
N ALA A 113 6.21 3.16 -4.37
CA ALA A 113 5.73 3.56 -3.04
C ALA A 113 5.06 4.95 -3.04
N GLY A 114 5.59 5.91 -3.81
CA GLY A 114 4.94 7.21 -4.00
C GLY A 114 3.55 7.10 -4.63
N HIS A 115 3.40 6.23 -5.64
CA HIS A 115 2.12 5.94 -6.29
C HIS A 115 1.14 5.26 -5.33
N HIS A 116 1.61 4.30 -4.53
CA HIS A 116 0.78 3.59 -3.55
C HIS A 116 0.22 4.55 -2.50
N ILE A 117 1.05 5.45 -1.95
CA ILE A 117 0.60 6.43 -0.94
C ILE A 117 -0.51 7.33 -1.50
N VAL A 118 -0.34 7.85 -2.73
CA VAL A 118 -1.34 8.76 -3.32
C VAL A 118 -2.58 8.05 -3.84
N GLU A 119 -2.49 6.75 -4.15
CA GLU A 119 -3.64 5.93 -4.51
C GLU A 119 -4.44 5.51 -3.26
N ALA A 120 -3.74 5.07 -2.20
CA ALA A 120 -4.33 4.58 -0.96
C ALA A 120 -4.90 5.70 -0.07
N ARG A 121 -4.54 6.98 -0.28
CA ARG A 121 -5.11 8.12 0.47
C ARG A 121 -6.63 8.28 0.31
N TRP A 122 -7.21 7.62 -0.68
CA TRP A 122 -8.66 7.62 -0.95
C TRP A 122 -9.41 6.46 -0.29
N LEU A 123 -8.70 5.57 0.43
CA LEU A 123 -9.31 4.50 1.22
C LEU A 123 -9.77 5.03 2.59
N ARG A 124 -10.89 4.50 3.08
CA ARG A 124 -11.52 4.96 4.34
C ARG A 124 -10.68 4.62 5.57
N ASP A 125 -10.04 3.45 5.59
CA ASP A 125 -9.03 3.14 6.61
C ASP A 125 -7.70 3.85 6.28
N THR A 126 -7.46 4.96 6.97
CA THR A 126 -6.22 5.74 6.79
C THR A 126 -4.95 5.01 7.24
N ASN A 127 -5.06 3.90 7.98
CA ASN A 127 -3.89 3.14 8.41
C ASN A 127 -3.17 2.47 7.25
N TYR A 128 -3.85 2.15 6.14
CA TYR A 128 -3.20 1.55 4.97
C TYR A 128 -2.04 2.41 4.43
N ALA A 129 -2.29 3.71 4.22
CA ALA A 129 -1.25 4.62 3.77
C ALA A 129 -0.30 5.02 4.93
N LYS A 130 -0.82 5.23 6.15
CA LYS A 130 0.00 5.65 7.30
C LYS A 130 1.04 4.60 7.69
N ASP A 131 0.72 3.31 7.62
CA ASP A 131 1.64 2.24 7.96
C ASP A 131 2.76 2.10 6.92
N LEU A 132 2.44 2.23 5.62
CA LEU A 132 3.45 2.34 4.56
C LEU A 132 4.38 3.54 4.81
N ILE A 133 3.82 4.71 5.16
CA ILE A 133 4.62 5.91 5.48
C ILE A 133 5.56 5.62 6.66
N LEU A 134 5.07 5.00 7.74
CA LEU A 134 5.88 4.63 8.91
C LEU A 134 6.95 3.59 8.55
N ALA A 135 6.67 2.65 7.65
CA ALA A 135 7.68 1.69 7.18
C ALA A 135 8.89 2.41 6.55
N TYR A 136 8.68 3.50 5.83
CA TYR A 136 9.75 4.33 5.26
C TYR A 136 10.37 5.29 6.28
N THR A 137 9.56 6.01 7.07
CA THR A 137 10.02 7.08 7.97
C THR A 137 10.46 6.61 9.36
N ARG A 138 10.17 5.35 9.73
CA ARG A 138 10.53 4.71 11.01
C ARG A 138 11.17 3.35 10.83
N GLY A 139 10.59 2.50 9.99
CA GLY A 139 11.01 1.11 9.78
C GLY A 139 12.26 0.92 8.92
N GLY A 140 12.77 2.00 8.29
CA GLY A 140 14.03 1.97 7.54
C GLY A 140 13.98 1.12 6.29
N THR A 141 12.84 1.06 5.61
CA THR A 141 12.61 0.22 4.44
C THR A 141 13.76 0.29 3.41
N GLU A 142 14.27 1.49 3.13
CA GLU A 142 15.40 1.70 2.21
C GLU A 142 16.77 1.79 2.90
N ALA A 143 16.84 2.30 4.12
CA ALA A 143 18.11 2.43 4.84
C ALA A 143 18.81 1.07 5.04
N LEU A 144 18.04 0.00 5.17
CA LEU A 144 18.55 -1.35 5.43
C LEU A 144 19.04 -2.07 4.18
N ASN A 145 18.43 -1.81 3.01
CA ASN A 145 18.80 -2.46 1.74
C ASN A 145 19.74 -1.59 0.88
N GLY A 146 20.01 -0.36 1.32
CA GLY A 146 20.56 0.68 0.48
C GLY A 146 19.49 1.26 -0.44
N VAL A 147 19.77 2.45 -0.98
CA VAL A 147 18.82 3.13 -1.86
C VAL A 147 18.75 2.39 -3.20
N THR A 148 17.62 1.74 -3.48
CA THR A 148 17.45 0.86 -4.65
C THR A 148 16.85 1.56 -5.85
N TYR A 149 15.73 2.27 -5.67
CA TYR A 149 15.01 2.95 -6.74
C TYR A 149 14.68 4.41 -6.40
N THR A 150 14.70 5.30 -7.40
CA THR A 150 14.37 6.72 -7.21
C THR A 150 12.87 6.94 -7.03
N HIS A 151 12.49 7.84 -6.11
CA HIS A 151 11.10 7.99 -5.70
C HIS A 151 10.73 9.40 -5.21
N TYR A 152 9.44 9.71 -5.12
CA TYR A 152 8.89 10.97 -4.61
C TYR A 152 8.11 10.82 -3.29
N VAL A 153 8.47 9.83 -2.46
CA VAL A 153 7.76 9.47 -1.21
C VAL A 153 7.53 10.66 -0.26
N GLN A 154 8.49 11.57 -0.04
CA GLN A 154 8.27 12.74 0.81
C GLN A 154 7.16 13.65 0.26
N ARG A 155 7.13 13.84 -1.06
CA ARG A 155 6.02 14.56 -1.72
C ARG A 155 4.70 13.81 -1.56
N ALA A 156 4.69 12.49 -1.72
CA ALA A 156 3.49 11.67 -1.54
C ALA A 156 2.94 11.73 -0.10
N ILE A 157 3.81 11.74 0.92
CA ILE A 157 3.43 11.93 2.34
C ILE A 157 2.70 13.26 2.54
N TYR A 158 3.22 14.34 1.95
CA TYR A 158 2.57 15.65 1.99
C TYR A 158 1.22 15.64 1.26
N GLU A 159 1.15 15.03 0.08
CA GLU A 159 -0.08 14.86 -0.70
C GLU A 159 -1.14 13.98 0.02
N HIS A 160 -0.73 12.97 0.78
CA HIS A 160 -1.62 12.19 1.63
C HIS A 160 -2.24 13.05 2.74
N ALA A 161 -1.44 13.91 3.39
CA ALA A 161 -1.94 14.83 4.42
C ALA A 161 -2.90 15.88 3.86
N GLN A 162 -2.76 16.27 2.59
CA GLN A 162 -3.70 17.18 1.91
C GLN A 162 -5.11 16.57 1.72
N VAL A 163 -5.24 15.24 1.71
CA VAL A 163 -6.55 14.55 1.65
C VAL A 163 -7.07 14.22 3.04
N THR A 164 -6.20 13.76 3.94
CA THR A 164 -6.63 13.37 5.30
C THR A 164 -6.81 14.55 6.23
N GLY A 165 -6.13 15.68 5.98
CA GLY A 165 -6.05 16.84 6.87
C GLY A 165 -5.17 16.61 8.11
N ASP A 166 -4.57 15.42 8.27
CA ASP A 166 -3.85 15.01 9.49
C ASP A 166 -2.45 15.63 9.58
N LYS A 167 -2.42 16.91 9.93
CA LYS A 167 -1.19 17.69 10.14
C LYS A 167 -0.34 17.12 11.27
N ASN A 168 -0.96 16.56 12.32
CA ASN A 168 -0.23 16.01 13.47
C ASN A 168 0.59 14.79 13.06
N PHE A 169 -0.03 13.86 12.31
CA PHE A 169 0.70 12.73 11.74
C PHE A 169 1.80 13.19 10.79
N LEU A 170 1.49 14.14 9.89
CA LEU A 170 2.46 14.70 8.93
C LEU A 170 3.69 15.30 9.63
N THR A 171 3.50 16.19 10.59
CA THR A 171 4.61 16.86 11.29
C THR A 171 5.44 15.89 12.12
N ALA A 172 4.81 14.82 12.65
CA ALA A 172 5.55 13.77 13.32
C ALA A 172 6.53 13.07 12.37
N GLN A 173 6.27 13.01 11.05
CA GLN A 173 7.15 12.33 10.10
C GLN A 173 8.41 13.13 9.71
N LEU A 174 8.50 14.42 10.06
CA LEU A 174 9.51 15.36 9.53
C LEU A 174 10.96 14.81 9.62
N GLU A 175 11.38 14.36 10.78
CA GLU A 175 12.75 13.84 10.98
C GLU A 175 13.00 12.56 10.15
N GLY A 176 12.00 11.69 10.02
CA GLY A 176 12.08 10.51 9.16
C GLY A 176 12.15 10.87 7.67
N MET A 177 11.42 11.90 7.24
CA MET A 177 11.48 12.41 5.86
C MET A 177 12.87 12.97 5.52
N ILE A 178 13.49 13.67 6.46
CA ILE A 178 14.86 14.21 6.34
C ILE A 178 15.86 13.06 6.25
N ARG A 179 15.84 12.11 7.19
CA ARG A 179 16.74 10.96 7.17
C ARG A 179 16.64 10.16 5.88
N MET A 180 15.42 9.94 5.38
CA MET A 180 15.18 9.26 4.11
C MET A 180 15.72 10.05 2.92
N PHE A 181 15.61 11.39 2.95
CA PHE A 181 16.19 12.25 1.90
C PHE A 181 17.72 12.13 1.90
N ASP A 182 18.34 12.19 3.07
CA ASP A 182 19.79 12.19 3.21
C ASP A 182 20.43 10.84 2.80
N LEU A 183 19.66 9.75 2.71
CA LEU A 183 20.14 8.50 2.11
C LEU A 183 20.62 8.71 0.66
N TRP A 184 20.08 9.71 -0.04
CA TRP A 184 20.43 10.03 -1.43
C TRP A 184 21.72 10.85 -1.57
N ASP A 185 22.33 11.31 -0.48
CA ASP A 185 23.59 12.09 -0.54
C ASP A 185 24.72 11.31 -1.22
N VAL A 186 24.68 9.97 -1.19
CA VAL A 186 25.66 9.10 -1.90
C VAL A 186 25.52 9.13 -3.43
N GLN A 187 24.41 9.66 -3.96
CA GLN A 187 24.15 9.85 -5.39
C GLN A 187 24.22 11.32 -5.82
N PHE A 188 24.63 12.23 -4.92
CA PHE A 188 24.75 13.65 -5.21
C PHE A 188 26.14 13.98 -5.78
N ASP A 189 26.20 14.52 -7.00
CA ASP A 189 27.44 15.05 -7.56
C ASP A 189 27.63 16.51 -7.14
N ASN A 190 28.65 16.75 -6.31
CA ASN A 190 29.02 18.09 -5.86
C ASN A 190 29.55 19.01 -6.99
N THR A 191 29.93 18.45 -8.15
CA THR A 191 30.44 19.22 -9.29
C THR A 191 29.31 19.89 -10.05
N THR A 192 28.28 19.13 -10.42
CA THR A 192 27.09 19.62 -11.12
C THR A 192 26.05 20.19 -10.16
N GLY A 193 26.00 19.69 -8.92
CA GLY A 193 24.94 19.99 -7.95
C GLY A 193 23.64 19.23 -8.24
N LEU A 194 23.72 18.10 -8.95
CA LEU A 194 22.59 17.23 -9.31
C LEU A 194 22.77 15.83 -8.74
N TYR A 195 21.67 15.09 -8.65
CA TYR A 195 21.70 13.67 -8.37
C TYR A 195 21.74 12.86 -9.66
N HIS A 196 22.47 11.75 -9.66
CA HIS A 196 22.54 10.84 -10.79
C HIS A 196 22.14 9.41 -10.40
N ARG A 197 21.56 8.70 -11.36
CA ARG A 197 21.28 7.27 -11.25
C ARG A 197 21.19 6.62 -12.63
N THR A 198 21.39 5.30 -12.72
CA THR A 198 21.09 4.56 -13.94
C THR A 198 19.58 4.57 -14.24
N PRO A 199 19.16 4.59 -15.51
CA PRO A 199 17.76 4.39 -15.90
C PRO A 199 17.08 3.18 -15.27
N LEU A 200 17.75 2.03 -15.14
CA LEU A 200 17.19 0.86 -14.44
C LEU A 200 16.80 1.20 -12.99
N SER A 201 17.64 1.95 -12.27
CA SER A 201 17.37 2.34 -10.88
C SER A 201 16.34 3.48 -10.77
N ASP A 202 15.89 4.05 -11.87
CA ASP A 202 14.69 4.90 -11.96
C ASP A 202 13.49 4.09 -12.49
N ALA A 203 13.58 2.75 -12.45
CA ALA A 203 12.61 1.78 -12.95
C ALA A 203 12.31 1.92 -14.46
N GLN A 204 13.31 2.37 -15.25
CA GLN A 204 13.16 2.75 -16.65
C GLN A 204 14.28 2.20 -17.54
N GLU A 205 14.56 0.90 -17.42
CA GLU A 205 15.58 0.19 -18.21
C GLU A 205 15.36 0.31 -19.73
N TYR A 206 16.45 0.27 -20.51
CA TYR A 206 16.43 0.57 -21.94
C TYR A 206 15.95 2.00 -22.29
N SER A 207 16.08 2.98 -21.38
CA SER A 207 15.87 4.39 -21.74
C SER A 207 16.96 4.93 -22.68
N LEU A 208 16.69 6.10 -23.28
CA LEU A 208 17.55 6.74 -24.29
C LEU A 208 19.04 6.83 -23.92
N PRO A 209 19.46 7.13 -22.67
CA PRO A 209 20.88 7.20 -22.33
C PRO A 209 21.67 5.93 -22.65
N GLY A 210 21.06 4.75 -22.47
CA GLY A 210 21.69 3.47 -22.80
C GLY A 210 22.00 3.34 -24.29
N TYR A 211 21.16 3.89 -25.17
CA TYR A 211 21.38 3.89 -26.62
C TYR A 211 22.38 4.95 -27.07
N THR A 212 22.55 6.02 -26.29
CA THR A 212 23.49 7.11 -26.58
C THR A 212 24.96 6.68 -26.38
N VAL A 213 25.23 5.77 -25.46
CA VAL A 213 26.62 5.35 -25.11
C VAL A 213 26.84 3.83 -25.11
N GLY A 214 25.83 3.03 -25.42
CA GLY A 214 25.91 1.56 -25.45
C GLY A 214 26.36 0.96 -26.78
N GLY A 215 26.69 1.78 -27.78
CA GLY A 215 27.25 1.34 -29.04
C GLY A 215 28.76 1.05 -28.97
N PRO A 216 29.37 0.65 -30.10
CA PRO A 216 30.79 0.30 -30.14
C PRO A 216 31.69 1.43 -29.62
N ASN A 217 32.65 1.08 -28.77
CA ASN A 217 33.60 2.01 -28.13
C ASN A 217 32.94 3.10 -27.25
N GLY A 218 31.76 2.86 -26.69
CA GLY A 218 31.05 3.84 -25.85
C GLY A 218 30.32 4.93 -26.63
N GLY A 219 30.11 4.71 -27.94
CA GLY A 219 29.38 5.62 -28.82
C GLY A 219 27.88 5.31 -28.90
N PRO A 220 27.15 5.99 -29.80
CA PRO A 220 25.75 5.70 -30.04
C PRO A 220 25.54 4.33 -30.70
N VAL A 221 24.41 3.69 -30.43
CA VAL A 221 24.00 2.45 -31.08
C VAL A 221 23.64 2.73 -32.55
N GLU A 222 24.48 2.37 -33.51
CA GLU A 222 24.16 2.58 -34.93
C GLU A 222 23.23 1.50 -35.50
N GLN A 223 23.41 0.27 -35.03
CA GLN A 223 22.63 -0.90 -35.43
C GLN A 223 22.28 -1.70 -34.17
N TRP A 224 20.98 -1.92 -33.92
CA TRP A 224 20.48 -2.57 -32.71
C TRP A 224 21.12 -3.94 -32.45
N ASP A 225 21.25 -4.78 -33.49
CA ASP A 225 21.68 -6.18 -33.41
C ASP A 225 23.19 -6.39 -33.62
N SER A 226 24.00 -5.34 -33.49
CA SER A 226 25.46 -5.46 -33.55
C SER A 226 25.99 -6.29 -32.38
N PHE A 227 26.98 -7.16 -32.66
CA PHE A 227 27.72 -7.89 -31.62
C PHE A 227 28.65 -6.99 -30.80
N ASP A 228 29.00 -5.82 -31.33
CA ASP A 228 29.89 -4.86 -30.69
C ASP A 228 29.16 -3.89 -29.75
N ASN A 229 27.82 -4.02 -29.64
CA ASN A 229 27.03 -3.26 -28.67
C ASN A 229 27.25 -3.77 -27.24
N ASP A 230 27.32 -2.86 -26.29
CA ASP A 230 27.26 -3.16 -24.87
C ASP A 230 25.80 -3.22 -24.41
N TYR A 231 25.19 -4.40 -24.55
CA TYR A 231 23.80 -4.61 -24.12
C TYR A 231 23.59 -4.46 -22.62
N ASN A 232 24.63 -4.57 -21.80
CA ASN A 232 24.51 -4.32 -20.36
C ASN A 232 24.33 -2.82 -20.12
N THR A 233 25.14 -1.98 -20.77
CA THR A 233 24.95 -0.51 -20.72
C THR A 233 23.64 -0.08 -21.37
N ILE A 234 23.19 -0.73 -22.45
CA ILE A 234 21.89 -0.43 -23.07
C ILE A 234 20.73 -0.78 -22.11
N TRP A 235 20.78 -1.94 -21.46
CA TRP A 235 19.76 -2.41 -20.54
C TRP A 235 19.71 -1.56 -19.26
N LEU A 236 20.82 -1.51 -18.51
CA LEU A 236 20.91 -0.79 -17.25
C LEU A 236 20.80 0.73 -17.46
N GLY A 237 21.37 1.21 -18.56
CA GLY A 237 21.73 2.61 -18.80
C GLY A 237 22.96 3.04 -17.99
N PRO A 238 23.71 4.08 -18.45
CA PRO A 238 24.81 4.65 -17.68
C PRO A 238 24.29 5.46 -16.48
N GLU A 239 25.16 5.79 -15.52
CA GLU A 239 24.87 6.83 -14.54
C GLU A 239 24.49 8.14 -15.25
N THR A 240 23.34 8.70 -14.89
CA THR A 240 22.70 9.78 -15.65
C THR A 240 22.04 10.79 -14.72
N TYR A 241 22.25 12.08 -14.99
CA TYR A 241 21.43 13.14 -14.44
C TYR A 241 20.08 13.15 -15.16
N ARG A 242 19.05 12.61 -14.51
CA ARG A 242 17.71 12.47 -15.09
C ARG A 242 16.77 13.59 -14.64
N PRO A 243 15.90 14.13 -15.51
CA PRO A 243 14.91 15.13 -15.12
C PRO A 243 13.84 14.55 -14.18
N SER A 244 13.49 13.26 -14.30
CA SER A 244 12.60 12.55 -13.35
C SER A 244 13.16 12.60 -11.93
N PHE A 245 14.33 11.98 -11.72
CA PHE A 245 14.94 11.83 -10.41
C PHE A 245 15.19 13.17 -9.72
N ASN A 246 15.81 14.14 -10.42
CA ASN A 246 16.08 15.44 -9.82
C ASN A 246 14.78 16.21 -9.51
N SER A 247 13.71 16.03 -10.28
CA SER A 247 12.40 16.61 -9.95
C SER A 247 11.79 16.01 -8.69
N TYR A 248 11.94 14.70 -8.48
CA TYR A 248 11.55 14.07 -7.22
C TYR A 248 12.29 14.70 -6.05
N MET A 249 13.61 14.89 -6.18
CA MET A 249 14.43 15.48 -5.14
C MET A 249 14.04 16.94 -4.84
N VAL A 250 13.73 17.75 -5.86
CA VAL A 250 13.17 19.11 -5.64
C VAL A 250 11.85 19.04 -4.89
N ALA A 251 10.90 18.21 -5.33
CA ALA A 251 9.58 18.10 -4.68
C ALA A 251 9.65 17.53 -3.26
N ASN A 252 10.55 16.57 -3.02
CA ASN A 252 10.79 16.00 -1.70
C ASN A 252 11.36 17.06 -0.74
N ALA A 253 12.34 17.86 -1.21
CA ALA A 253 12.88 18.97 -0.44
C ALA A 253 11.82 20.05 -0.13
N ARG A 254 10.96 20.38 -1.11
CA ARG A 254 9.83 21.30 -0.91
C ARG A 254 8.78 20.77 0.07
N ALA A 255 8.54 19.46 0.05
CA ALA A 255 7.65 18.82 1.02
C ALA A 255 8.24 18.95 2.45
N ILE A 256 9.53 18.66 2.63
CA ILE A 256 10.21 18.85 3.92
C ILE A 256 10.14 20.32 4.38
N ALA A 257 10.41 21.28 3.48
CA ALA A 257 10.31 22.70 3.79
C ALA A 257 8.89 23.10 4.27
N SER A 258 7.87 22.58 3.58
CA SER A 258 6.46 22.82 3.93
C SER A 258 6.10 22.23 5.28
N VAL A 259 6.56 21.01 5.57
CA VAL A 259 6.33 20.35 6.87
C VAL A 259 7.09 21.05 8.00
N ALA A 260 8.32 21.48 7.77
CA ALA A 260 9.11 22.26 8.73
C ALA A 260 8.41 23.58 9.10
N ALA A 261 7.84 24.28 8.12
CA ALA A 261 7.05 25.49 8.37
C ALA A 261 5.78 25.18 9.19
N LEU A 262 5.08 24.08 8.89
CA LEU A 262 3.93 23.62 9.68
C LEU A 262 4.29 23.29 11.13
N SER A 263 5.50 22.79 11.36
CA SER A 263 6.05 22.53 12.70
C SER A 263 6.60 23.80 13.40
N GLY A 264 6.51 24.98 12.77
CA GLY A 264 7.04 26.24 13.32
C GLY A 264 8.57 26.37 13.27
N ASN A 265 9.25 25.57 12.46
CA ASN A 265 10.70 25.62 12.28
C ASN A 265 11.09 26.38 11.01
N ASP A 266 10.96 27.72 11.06
CA ASP A 266 11.20 28.61 9.92
C ASP A 266 12.63 28.53 9.37
N SER A 267 13.61 28.28 10.24
CA SER A 267 15.02 28.13 9.84
C SER A 267 15.22 26.89 8.98
N LEU A 268 14.64 25.76 9.39
CA LEU A 268 14.69 24.52 8.63
C LEU A 268 13.89 24.65 7.33
N ALA A 269 12.71 25.26 7.38
CA ALA A 269 11.90 25.53 6.19
C ALA A 269 12.67 26.36 5.14
N THR A 270 13.36 27.42 5.59
CA THR A 270 14.18 28.26 4.71
C THR A 270 15.35 27.46 4.12
N ALA A 271 16.06 26.67 4.93
CA ALA A 271 17.18 25.87 4.46
C ALA A 271 16.76 24.86 3.37
N TRP A 272 15.65 24.15 3.57
CA TRP A 272 15.14 23.20 2.59
C TRP A 272 14.52 23.85 1.35
N THR A 273 13.93 25.05 1.49
CA THR A 273 13.50 25.85 0.34
C THR A 273 14.69 26.23 -0.53
N THR A 274 15.76 26.77 0.08
CA THR A 274 16.99 27.10 -0.65
C THR A 274 17.60 25.86 -1.32
N ARG A 275 17.68 24.71 -0.62
CA ARG A 275 18.18 23.45 -1.21
C ARG A 275 17.38 23.03 -2.44
N ALA A 276 16.05 23.17 -2.39
CA ALA A 276 15.18 22.84 -3.52
C ALA A 276 15.36 23.80 -4.69
N ASP A 277 15.42 25.11 -4.42
CA ASP A 277 15.55 26.14 -5.46
C ASP A 277 16.92 26.11 -6.14
N ASP A 278 17.99 25.85 -5.38
CA ASP A 278 19.34 25.65 -5.92
C ASP A 278 19.37 24.43 -6.85
N LEU A 279 18.73 23.32 -6.45
CA LEU A 279 18.64 22.12 -7.27
C LEU A 279 17.84 22.36 -8.56
N GLU A 280 16.69 23.03 -8.50
CA GLU A 280 15.91 23.39 -9.70
C GLU A 280 16.70 24.31 -10.65
N ALA A 281 17.51 25.23 -10.12
CA ALA A 281 18.39 26.06 -10.94
C ALA A 281 19.45 25.19 -11.67
N LYS A 282 20.07 24.24 -10.98
CA LYS A 282 21.03 23.30 -11.59
C LYS A 282 20.40 22.40 -12.65
N MET A 283 19.15 21.97 -12.41
CA MET A 283 18.41 21.22 -13.41
C MET A 283 18.22 22.06 -14.66
N THR A 284 17.79 23.32 -14.51
CA THR A 284 17.58 24.23 -15.64
C THR A 284 18.87 24.48 -16.42
N ASP A 285 20.01 24.61 -15.73
CA ASP A 285 21.31 24.86 -16.37
C ASP A 285 21.81 23.66 -17.19
N LEU A 286 21.61 22.43 -16.71
CA LEU A 286 22.20 21.23 -17.34
C LEU A 286 21.20 20.38 -18.14
N LEU A 287 19.97 20.24 -17.67
CA LEU A 287 18.98 19.27 -18.19
C LEU A 287 17.97 19.91 -19.15
N TRP A 288 17.96 21.23 -19.32
CA TRP A 288 17.10 21.88 -20.29
C TRP A 288 17.83 22.10 -21.62
N ASP A 289 17.40 21.39 -22.66
CA ASP A 289 17.91 21.59 -24.01
C ASP A 289 17.19 22.75 -24.71
N GLN A 290 17.95 23.74 -25.15
CA GLN A 290 17.43 24.96 -25.79
C GLN A 290 17.02 24.73 -27.25
N ASP A 291 17.60 23.73 -27.93
CA ASP A 291 17.36 23.48 -29.35
C ASP A 291 16.00 22.80 -29.54
N ILE A 292 15.69 21.80 -28.71
CA ILE A 292 14.39 21.12 -28.73
C ILE A 292 13.39 21.67 -27.70
N ASN A 293 13.81 22.64 -26.87
CA ASN A 293 13.03 23.24 -25.79
C ASN A 293 12.39 22.16 -24.91
N PHE A 294 13.20 21.27 -24.35
CA PHE A 294 12.71 20.14 -23.58
C PHE A 294 13.71 19.67 -22.51
N TRP A 295 13.19 19.02 -21.47
CA TRP A 295 14.01 18.39 -20.44
C TRP A 295 14.60 17.08 -20.95
N ILE A 296 15.92 16.94 -20.91
CA ILE A 296 16.66 15.77 -21.40
C ILE A 296 17.54 15.14 -20.31
N ASP A 297 17.93 13.91 -20.56
CA ASP A 297 18.96 13.22 -19.77
C ASP A 297 20.36 13.71 -20.16
N VAL A 298 21.26 13.77 -19.18
CA VAL A 298 22.70 14.02 -19.40
C VAL A 298 23.52 12.94 -18.72
N VAL A 299 24.38 12.25 -19.47
CA VAL A 299 25.22 11.16 -18.96
C VAL A 299 26.28 11.72 -18.00
N GLU A 300 26.35 11.13 -16.81
CA GLU A 300 27.31 11.49 -15.75
C GLU A 300 28.76 11.30 -16.22
N GLY A 301 29.69 12.12 -15.70
CA GLY A 301 31.12 12.08 -15.99
C GLY A 301 31.54 12.60 -17.37
N SER A 302 30.80 12.23 -18.42
CA SER A 302 31.04 12.63 -19.81
C SER A 302 30.29 13.89 -20.24
N ASN A 303 29.21 14.23 -19.51
CA ASN A 303 28.26 15.30 -19.85
C ASN A 303 27.71 15.19 -21.28
N ILE A 304 27.56 13.97 -21.79
CA ILE A 304 26.95 13.73 -23.10
C ILE A 304 25.44 13.92 -22.97
N PRO A 305 24.82 14.87 -23.70
CA PRO A 305 23.37 15.03 -23.70
C PRO A 305 22.72 13.89 -24.50
N ALA A 306 21.76 13.20 -23.90
CA ALA A 306 20.92 12.22 -24.58
C ALA A 306 19.74 12.96 -25.24
N VAL A 307 20.03 13.65 -26.35
CA VAL A 307 19.08 14.54 -27.03
C VAL A 307 17.92 13.74 -27.63
N GLY A 308 16.72 13.96 -27.07
CA GLY A 308 15.46 13.38 -27.52
C GLY A 308 14.40 13.56 -26.44
N ARG A 309 13.15 13.81 -26.85
CA ARG A 309 12.04 13.92 -25.88
C ARG A 309 11.68 12.53 -25.37
N GLN A 310 11.93 12.31 -24.09
CA GLN A 310 11.41 11.18 -23.32
C GLN A 310 10.24 11.65 -22.45
N LEU A 311 9.29 10.78 -22.16
CA LEU A 311 8.09 11.14 -21.38
C LEU A 311 8.45 11.63 -19.96
N ILE A 312 9.62 11.23 -19.43
CA ILE A 312 10.18 11.77 -18.18
C ILE A 312 10.35 13.29 -18.18
N GLY A 313 10.43 13.95 -19.34
CA GLY A 313 10.47 15.41 -19.41
C GLY A 313 9.18 16.10 -18.94
N TYR A 314 8.09 15.34 -18.74
CA TYR A 314 6.87 15.83 -18.11
C TYR A 314 6.92 15.80 -16.58
N TYR A 315 7.80 14.98 -15.99
CA TYR A 315 7.89 14.80 -14.53
C TYR A 315 8.21 16.12 -13.81
N PRO A 316 9.13 16.98 -14.28
CA PRO A 316 9.34 18.30 -13.69
C PRO A 316 8.04 19.05 -13.38
N TYR A 317 7.14 19.13 -14.35
CA TYR A 317 5.90 19.90 -14.19
C TYR A 317 4.92 19.26 -13.18
N ARG A 318 4.87 17.92 -13.09
CA ARG A 318 4.11 17.20 -12.05
C ARG A 318 4.60 17.56 -10.65
N PHE A 319 5.90 17.78 -10.52
CA PHE A 319 6.59 18.02 -9.26
C PHE A 319 6.88 19.51 -9.01
N ASP A 320 6.12 20.38 -9.68
CA ASP A 320 6.17 21.84 -9.51
C ASP A 320 7.52 22.46 -9.91
N VAL A 321 8.30 21.80 -10.75
CA VAL A 321 9.57 22.27 -11.35
C VAL A 321 9.31 22.79 -12.77
N GLY A 322 9.89 23.94 -13.11
CA GLY A 322 9.79 24.47 -14.47
C GLY A 322 8.36 24.79 -14.89
N THR A 323 7.62 25.57 -14.09
CA THR A 323 6.19 25.85 -14.32
C THR A 323 5.90 27.10 -15.15
N ASN A 324 6.94 27.82 -15.60
CA ASN A 324 6.77 29.03 -16.43
C ASN A 324 6.45 28.71 -17.91
N SER A 325 6.00 29.72 -18.65
CA SER A 325 5.54 29.56 -20.04
C SER A 325 6.58 29.00 -21.02
N THR A 326 7.89 29.16 -20.77
CA THR A 326 8.93 28.60 -21.63
C THR A 326 8.94 27.08 -21.55
N PHE A 327 8.93 26.54 -20.34
CA PHE A 327 8.90 25.09 -20.11
C PHE A 327 7.56 24.48 -20.53
N VAL A 328 6.44 25.17 -20.27
CA VAL A 328 5.10 24.73 -20.71
C VAL A 328 5.02 24.54 -22.23
N ARG A 329 5.55 25.50 -23.01
CA ARG A 329 5.61 25.36 -24.49
C ARG A 329 6.42 24.14 -24.94
N GLY A 330 7.46 23.77 -24.19
CA GLY A 330 8.23 22.56 -24.44
C GLY A 330 7.41 21.28 -24.28
N LEU A 331 6.60 21.21 -23.23
CA LEU A 331 5.66 20.10 -23.03
C LEU A 331 4.67 20.01 -24.18
N GLU A 332 4.04 21.13 -24.56
CA GLU A 332 3.08 21.18 -25.65
C GLU A 332 3.65 20.73 -26.99
N ALA A 333 4.94 21.00 -27.25
CA ALA A 333 5.63 20.51 -28.45
C ALA A 333 5.73 18.98 -28.52
N GLY A 334 5.63 18.27 -27.38
CA GLY A 334 5.57 16.81 -27.32
C GLY A 334 4.15 16.22 -27.52
N LEU A 335 3.11 17.06 -27.58
CA LEU A 335 1.72 16.64 -27.74
C LEU A 335 1.33 16.51 -29.23
N THR A 336 2.12 15.76 -30.00
CA THR A 336 1.90 15.51 -31.42
C THR A 336 2.00 14.02 -31.77
N PRO A 337 1.41 13.57 -32.91
CA PRO A 337 1.57 12.20 -33.42
C PRO A 337 3.02 11.83 -33.79
N GLU A 338 3.88 12.81 -34.06
CA GLU A 338 5.31 12.59 -34.31
C GLU A 338 6.11 12.43 -33.01
N ALA A 339 5.56 12.91 -31.89
CA ALA A 339 6.15 12.80 -30.56
C ALA A 339 5.50 11.66 -29.77
N PHE A 340 4.71 11.96 -28.73
CA PHE A 340 4.24 10.95 -27.79
C PHE A 340 2.88 10.33 -28.15
N LEU A 341 2.07 10.97 -29.01
CA LEU A 341 0.67 10.59 -29.15
C LEU A 341 0.49 9.35 -30.03
N THR A 342 -0.06 8.28 -29.44
CA THR A 342 -0.45 7.05 -30.14
C THR A 342 -1.85 6.57 -29.70
N ASP A 343 -2.31 5.46 -30.25
CA ASP A 343 -3.65 4.91 -30.00
C ASP A 343 -3.78 4.27 -28.61
N PHE A 344 -2.67 3.80 -28.04
CA PHE A 344 -2.64 3.04 -26.79
C PHE A 344 -1.65 3.65 -25.77
N GLY A 345 -1.79 4.96 -25.58
CA GLY A 345 -1.10 5.75 -24.55
C GLY A 345 0.03 6.63 -25.09
N PRO A 346 0.62 7.47 -24.24
CA PRO A 346 1.84 8.18 -24.60
C PRO A 346 2.99 7.17 -24.71
N THR A 347 3.84 7.32 -25.73
CA THR A 347 5.10 6.57 -25.82
C THR A 347 6.10 7.10 -24.78
N THR A 348 7.01 6.26 -24.27
CA THR A 348 8.07 6.74 -23.36
C THR A 348 9.18 7.52 -24.07
N LEU A 349 9.31 7.40 -25.39
CA LEU A 349 10.26 8.10 -26.25
C LEU A 349 9.52 8.63 -27.48
N GLU A 350 9.85 9.86 -27.94
CA GLU A 350 9.23 10.46 -29.12
C GLU A 350 9.42 9.59 -30.38
N GLN A 351 8.36 9.46 -31.18
CA GLN A 351 8.32 8.52 -32.31
C GLN A 351 9.32 8.84 -33.42
N THR A 352 9.77 10.09 -33.53
CA THR A 352 10.81 10.49 -34.50
C THR A 352 12.24 10.18 -34.06
N ASN A 353 12.45 9.77 -32.79
CA ASN A 353 13.78 9.41 -32.33
C ASN A 353 14.25 8.11 -33.01
N PRO A 354 15.52 8.00 -33.48
CA PRO A 354 16.01 6.80 -34.16
C PRO A 354 15.97 5.53 -33.31
N TYR A 355 15.90 5.65 -31.98
CA TYR A 355 15.82 4.52 -31.05
C TYR A 355 14.40 4.16 -30.62
N TYR A 356 13.40 4.89 -31.12
CA TYR A 356 12.00 4.56 -30.84
C TYR A 356 11.64 3.20 -31.42
N THR A 357 10.97 2.37 -30.61
CA THR A 357 10.39 1.12 -31.09
C THR A 357 8.90 1.02 -30.75
N ALA A 358 8.06 0.94 -31.79
CA ALA A 358 6.62 0.65 -31.61
C ALA A 358 6.39 -0.80 -31.13
N ARG A 359 7.27 -1.71 -31.54
CA ARG A 359 7.33 -3.11 -31.09
C ARG A 359 8.71 -3.36 -30.52
N LYS A 360 8.78 -3.97 -29.34
CA LYS A 360 10.03 -4.34 -28.67
C LYS A 360 10.92 -5.14 -29.62
N ASN A 361 12.21 -4.87 -29.54
CA ASN A 361 13.27 -5.53 -30.29
C ASN A 361 13.82 -6.79 -29.59
N ASN A 362 13.25 -7.15 -28.45
CA ASN A 362 13.63 -8.29 -27.61
C ASN A 362 12.39 -8.95 -26.97
N THR A 363 12.60 -10.05 -26.26
CA THR A 363 11.55 -10.79 -25.54
C THR A 363 11.39 -10.36 -24.08
N ASN A 364 12.26 -9.49 -23.57
CA ASN A 364 12.22 -9.03 -22.17
C ASN A 364 10.97 -8.18 -21.93
N CYS A 365 10.40 -8.22 -20.72
CA CYS A 365 9.24 -7.39 -20.37
C CYS A 365 9.57 -5.91 -20.52
N CYS A 366 10.75 -5.52 -20.09
CA CYS A 366 10.85 -4.20 -19.55
C CYS A 366 11.68 -3.35 -20.49
N VAL A 367 11.01 -2.62 -21.38
CA VAL A 367 11.66 -1.76 -22.39
C VAL A 367 11.00 -0.38 -22.35
N TRP A 368 11.82 0.66 -22.18
CA TRP A 368 11.39 2.05 -22.01
C TRP A 368 11.76 2.97 -23.18
N ASN A 369 11.91 2.43 -24.40
CA ASN A 369 12.22 3.22 -25.61
C ASN A 369 11.05 3.37 -26.59
N GLY A 370 9.80 3.36 -26.10
CA GLY A 370 8.63 3.61 -26.96
C GLY A 370 7.33 3.00 -26.46
N GLN A 371 7.39 1.99 -25.59
CA GLN A 371 6.23 1.35 -24.98
C GLN A 371 5.46 2.35 -24.11
N SER A 372 4.16 2.14 -23.91
CA SER A 372 3.38 2.95 -22.97
C SER A 372 3.31 2.26 -21.62
N TRP A 373 3.74 2.95 -20.57
CA TRP A 373 3.77 2.41 -19.21
C TRP A 373 2.69 3.09 -18.36
N PRO A 374 1.82 2.34 -17.65
CA PRO A 374 0.85 2.91 -16.72
C PRO A 374 1.50 3.86 -15.71
N PHE A 375 2.72 3.55 -15.23
CA PHE A 375 3.51 4.40 -14.34
C PHE A 375 3.66 5.83 -14.86
N SER A 376 4.23 6.00 -16.05
CA SER A 376 4.41 7.33 -16.64
C SER A 376 3.14 7.92 -17.24
N THR A 377 2.21 7.09 -17.71
CA THR A 377 0.92 7.56 -18.21
C THR A 377 0.12 8.24 -17.10
N SER A 378 0.14 7.69 -15.89
CA SER A 378 -0.57 8.29 -14.76
C SER A 378 0.07 9.61 -14.31
N VAL A 379 1.40 9.76 -14.40
CA VAL A 379 2.12 11.03 -14.20
C VAL A 379 1.79 12.04 -15.30
N TYR A 380 1.80 11.61 -16.56
CA TYR A 380 1.45 12.42 -17.72
C TYR A 380 0.03 13.01 -17.62
N LEU A 381 -0.95 12.20 -17.20
CA LEU A 381 -2.34 12.67 -16.99
C LEU A 381 -2.45 13.73 -15.89
N ASN A 382 -1.64 13.63 -14.82
CA ASN A 382 -1.57 14.69 -13.82
C ASN A 382 -1.06 16.00 -14.41
N VAL A 383 -0.04 15.94 -15.28
CA VAL A 383 0.50 17.11 -15.97
C VAL A 383 -0.53 17.74 -16.89
N LEU A 384 -1.21 16.95 -17.72
CA LEU A 384 -2.27 17.46 -18.59
C LEU A 384 -3.38 18.13 -17.79
N ALA A 385 -3.87 17.49 -16.72
CA ALA A 385 -4.91 18.08 -15.89
C ALA A 385 -4.48 19.40 -15.24
N LYS A 386 -3.22 19.49 -14.81
CA LYS A 386 -2.65 20.73 -14.28
C LYS A 386 -2.54 21.81 -15.37
N LEU A 387 -2.03 21.48 -16.56
CA LEU A 387 -1.92 22.41 -17.70
C LEU A 387 -3.27 23.03 -18.06
N VAL A 388 -4.32 22.22 -18.19
CA VAL A 388 -5.71 22.67 -18.48
C VAL A 388 -6.23 23.67 -17.44
N ARG A 389 -5.78 23.54 -16.19
CA ARG A 389 -6.20 24.40 -15.06
C ARG A 389 -5.37 25.67 -14.93
N THR A 390 -4.34 25.84 -15.76
CA THR A 390 -3.49 27.04 -15.79
C THR A 390 -3.81 27.91 -16.99
N ASN A 391 -3.53 29.21 -16.88
CA ASN A 391 -3.67 30.15 -18.00
C ASN A 391 -2.43 30.17 -18.92
N GLU A 392 -1.43 29.34 -18.65
CA GLU A 392 -0.13 29.33 -19.35
C GLU A 392 -0.09 28.31 -20.51
N SER A 393 -1.13 27.48 -20.66
CA SER A 393 -1.19 26.40 -21.63
C SER A 393 -2.39 26.50 -22.57
N SER A 394 -2.20 25.98 -23.78
CA SER A 394 -3.19 25.73 -24.82
C SER A 394 -3.86 24.35 -24.72
N VAL A 395 -3.40 23.47 -23.83
CA VAL A 395 -4.00 22.15 -23.62
C VAL A 395 -5.44 22.30 -23.15
N THR A 396 -6.37 21.66 -23.84
CA THR A 396 -7.80 21.76 -23.56
C THR A 396 -8.32 20.60 -22.71
N LYS A 397 -9.49 20.81 -22.11
CA LYS A 397 -10.24 19.77 -21.42
C LYS A 397 -10.55 18.59 -22.33
N GLU A 398 -10.87 18.83 -23.60
CA GLU A 398 -11.15 17.78 -24.59
C GLU A 398 -9.92 16.93 -24.84
N PHE A 399 -8.74 17.54 -24.93
CA PHE A 399 -7.48 16.82 -25.10
C PHE A 399 -7.17 15.93 -23.89
N PHE A 400 -7.29 16.46 -22.66
CA PHE A 400 -7.15 15.65 -21.45
C PHE A 400 -8.08 14.44 -21.45
N ASN A 401 -9.36 14.64 -21.80
CA ASN A 401 -10.34 13.56 -21.84
C ASN A 401 -10.00 12.47 -22.87
N GLN A 402 -9.43 12.85 -24.03
CA GLN A 402 -8.97 11.89 -25.04
C GLN A 402 -7.81 11.03 -24.54
N GLU A 403 -6.83 11.63 -23.86
CA GLU A 403 -5.69 10.89 -23.31
C GLU A 403 -6.10 10.05 -22.09
N PHE A 404 -7.05 10.53 -21.29
CA PHE A 404 -7.63 9.73 -20.20
C PHE A 404 -8.38 8.50 -20.74
N ASP A 405 -9.17 8.64 -21.81
CA ASP A 405 -9.84 7.50 -22.48
C ASP A 405 -8.83 6.46 -22.98
N LYS A 406 -7.68 6.87 -23.52
CA LYS A 406 -6.62 5.94 -23.91
C LYS A 406 -6.08 5.16 -22.71
N TYR A 407 -5.90 5.81 -21.56
CA TYR A 407 -5.46 5.12 -20.35
C TYR A 407 -6.52 4.13 -19.84
N VAL A 408 -7.81 4.50 -19.90
CA VAL A 408 -8.91 3.58 -19.58
C VAL A 408 -8.88 2.37 -20.51
N ARG A 409 -8.71 2.60 -21.82
CA ARG A 409 -8.62 1.54 -22.84
C ARG A 409 -7.46 0.59 -22.60
N THR A 410 -6.27 1.11 -22.27
CA THR A 410 -5.11 0.26 -22.01
C THR A 410 -5.17 -0.48 -20.70
N ASN A 411 -6.11 -0.17 -19.79
CA ASN A 411 -6.42 -1.00 -18.62
C ASN A 411 -7.42 -2.13 -18.94
N HIS A 412 -7.31 -2.75 -20.12
CA HIS A 412 -8.12 -3.89 -20.52
C HIS A 412 -7.28 -4.99 -21.18
N ARG A 413 -7.80 -6.21 -21.15
CA ARG A 413 -7.33 -7.35 -21.95
C ARG A 413 -8.54 -8.09 -22.49
N GLY A 414 -8.69 -8.13 -23.81
CA GLY A 414 -9.85 -8.78 -24.44
C GLY A 414 -11.19 -8.15 -24.05
N GLY A 415 -11.22 -6.85 -23.76
CA GLY A 415 -12.42 -6.11 -23.33
C GLY A 415 -12.78 -6.26 -21.86
N VAL A 416 -11.99 -6.96 -21.05
CA VAL A 416 -12.17 -7.08 -19.59
C VAL A 416 -11.12 -6.21 -18.89
N PRO A 417 -11.46 -5.47 -17.82
CA PRO A 417 -10.49 -4.71 -17.05
C PRO A 417 -9.30 -5.56 -16.61
N TYR A 418 -8.09 -5.06 -16.88
CA TYR A 418 -6.82 -5.75 -16.64
C TYR A 418 -5.68 -4.73 -16.60
N THR A 419 -4.67 -4.95 -15.76
CA THR A 419 -3.45 -4.13 -15.73
C THR A 419 -2.25 -5.06 -15.63
N ALA A 420 -1.26 -4.83 -16.47
CA ALA A 420 0.08 -5.42 -16.36
C ALA A 420 1.15 -4.31 -16.49
N GLU A 421 2.38 -4.67 -16.85
CA GLU A 421 3.53 -3.79 -16.74
C GLU A 421 3.54 -2.69 -17.81
N SER A 422 3.36 -3.03 -19.09
CA SER A 422 3.43 -2.06 -20.19
C SER A 422 2.61 -2.48 -21.41
N HIS A 423 2.25 -1.52 -22.25
CA HIS A 423 1.43 -1.70 -23.44
C HIS A 423 2.16 -1.30 -24.73
N TYR A 424 1.90 -2.00 -25.82
CA TYR A 424 2.38 -1.55 -27.14
C TYR A 424 1.62 -0.28 -27.56
N PRO A 425 2.29 0.77 -28.05
CA PRO A 425 1.63 2.05 -28.36
C PRO A 425 0.71 2.01 -29.59
N THR A 426 0.94 1.06 -30.51
CA THR A 426 0.28 1.00 -31.83
C THR A 426 -0.66 -0.19 -32.01
N VAL A 427 -0.76 -1.09 -31.02
CA VAL A 427 -1.67 -2.23 -31.06
C VAL A 427 -2.29 -2.46 -29.70
N ASP A 428 -3.52 -2.99 -29.68
CA ASP A 428 -4.25 -3.35 -28.46
C ASP A 428 -3.69 -4.63 -27.84
N GLN A 429 -2.50 -4.54 -27.23
CA GLN A 429 -1.82 -5.66 -26.61
C GLN A 429 -0.82 -5.18 -25.55
N TRP A 430 -0.82 -5.83 -24.40
CA TRP A 430 0.23 -5.68 -23.38
C TRP A 430 1.59 -6.13 -23.93
N SER A 431 2.60 -5.28 -23.78
CA SER A 431 3.99 -5.58 -24.07
C SER A 431 4.72 -6.23 -22.90
N GLY A 432 4.36 -5.94 -21.65
CA GLY A 432 4.85 -6.63 -20.45
C GLY A 432 3.70 -7.35 -19.76
N ASP A 433 3.58 -8.67 -19.99
CA ASP A 433 2.46 -9.51 -19.54
C ASP A 433 2.96 -10.96 -19.34
N THR A 434 3.84 -11.15 -18.38
CA THR A 434 4.38 -12.46 -17.99
C THR A 434 3.37 -13.17 -17.08
N ALA A 435 2.96 -14.37 -17.47
CA ALA A 435 1.96 -15.13 -16.71
C ALA A 435 2.43 -15.50 -15.30
N ASN A 436 1.53 -15.42 -14.33
CA ASN A 436 1.77 -15.62 -12.91
C ASN A 436 2.87 -14.68 -12.36
N HIS A 437 2.88 -13.43 -12.83
CA HIS A 437 3.85 -12.42 -12.44
C HIS A 437 3.30 -10.99 -12.64
N SER A 438 2.92 -10.65 -13.87
CA SER A 438 2.55 -9.30 -14.28
C SER A 438 1.06 -8.99 -14.07
N GLU A 439 0.23 -10.00 -13.79
CA GLU A 439 -1.20 -9.82 -13.53
C GLU A 439 -1.42 -8.85 -12.36
N HIS A 440 -2.35 -7.91 -12.55
CA HIS A 440 -2.80 -6.97 -11.52
C HIS A 440 -1.71 -5.99 -11.04
N TYR A 441 -0.66 -5.75 -11.82
CA TYR A 441 0.49 -4.94 -11.42
C TYR A 441 0.14 -3.57 -10.79
N LEU A 442 0.56 -3.33 -9.54
CA LEU A 442 0.33 -2.08 -8.82
C LEU A 442 1.53 -1.14 -8.95
N HIS A 443 1.68 -0.57 -10.15
CA HIS A 443 2.80 0.33 -10.50
C HIS A 443 2.33 1.68 -11.04
N SER A 444 1.08 2.07 -10.76
CA SER A 444 0.51 3.32 -11.28
C SER A 444 -0.69 3.77 -10.46
N THR A 445 -1.13 5.01 -10.66
CA THR A 445 -2.37 5.54 -10.08
C THR A 445 -3.52 5.44 -11.07
N TYR A 446 -4.75 5.27 -10.59
CA TYR A 446 -5.98 5.40 -11.37
C TYR A 446 -7.08 6.06 -10.55
N LEU A 447 -7.32 5.61 -9.30
CA LEU A 447 -8.26 6.26 -8.38
C LEU A 447 -7.88 7.72 -8.20
N ASP A 448 -6.59 7.99 -8.01
CA ASP A 448 -6.11 9.35 -7.85
C ASP A 448 -6.37 10.20 -9.10
N ASN A 449 -6.19 9.64 -10.29
CA ASN A 449 -6.48 10.35 -11.54
C ASN A 449 -7.99 10.58 -11.73
N VAL A 450 -8.85 9.66 -11.31
CA VAL A 450 -10.30 9.87 -11.30
C VAL A 450 -10.66 11.03 -10.37
N PHE A 451 -10.20 11.03 -9.11
CA PHE A 451 -10.61 12.03 -8.13
C PHE A 451 -9.96 13.39 -8.36
N THR A 452 -8.66 13.44 -8.62
CA THR A 452 -7.91 14.71 -8.73
C THR A 452 -7.89 15.28 -10.14
N ASN A 453 -7.88 14.46 -11.18
CA ASN A 453 -7.75 14.93 -12.56
C ASN A 453 -9.11 15.02 -13.25
N LEU A 454 -9.87 13.94 -13.30
CA LEU A 454 -11.17 13.93 -13.97
C LEU A 454 -12.22 14.74 -13.20
N LEU A 455 -12.50 14.35 -11.95
CA LEU A 455 -13.51 15.01 -11.11
C LEU A 455 -13.01 16.33 -10.54
N GLY A 456 -11.70 16.45 -10.37
CA GLY A 456 -11.03 17.71 -10.11
C GLY A 456 -10.98 18.15 -8.65
N ILE A 457 -11.02 17.22 -7.71
CA ILE A 457 -10.73 17.54 -6.31
C ILE A 457 -9.30 18.06 -6.23
N VAL A 458 -9.09 19.20 -5.59
CA VAL A 458 -7.77 19.79 -5.36
C VAL A 458 -7.43 19.63 -3.87
N PRO A 459 -6.69 18.56 -3.49
CA PRO A 459 -6.27 18.35 -2.12
C PRO A 459 -5.45 19.52 -1.60
N ASN A 460 -5.67 19.90 -0.35
CA ASN A 460 -4.94 20.96 0.31
C ASN A 460 -5.01 20.81 1.84
N LEU A 461 -4.14 21.52 2.57
CA LEU A 461 -4.09 21.47 4.04
C LEU A 461 -5.00 22.49 4.73
N GLU A 462 -5.72 23.34 4.00
CA GLU A 462 -6.72 24.22 4.58
C GLU A 462 -8.03 23.45 4.76
N ASP A 463 -8.84 23.83 5.73
CA ASP A 463 -10.15 23.21 5.97
C ASP A 463 -11.16 23.65 4.89
N LYS A 464 -10.93 23.25 3.64
CA LYS A 464 -11.77 23.56 2.47
C LYS A 464 -11.78 22.42 1.45
N LEU A 465 -12.90 22.32 0.74
CA LEU A 465 -13.03 21.53 -0.48
C LEU A 465 -12.87 22.47 -1.68
N GLU A 466 -11.95 22.16 -2.57
CA GLU A 466 -11.79 22.82 -3.86
C GLU A 466 -12.01 21.82 -4.98
N LEU A 467 -12.80 22.22 -5.98
CA LEU A 467 -13.16 21.39 -7.13
C LEU A 467 -12.92 22.16 -8.43
N ARG A 468 -12.21 21.55 -9.39
CA ARG A 468 -11.93 22.07 -10.74
C ARG A 468 -12.15 20.96 -11.78
N PRO A 469 -13.43 20.63 -12.10
CA PRO A 469 -13.78 19.44 -12.89
C PRO A 469 -13.26 19.50 -14.33
N LEU A 470 -12.74 18.38 -14.81
CA LEU A 470 -12.41 18.14 -16.22
C LEU A 470 -13.35 17.11 -16.89
N VAL A 471 -14.41 16.69 -16.17
CA VAL A 471 -15.48 15.79 -16.62
C VAL A 471 -16.04 16.18 -17.99
N PRO A 472 -16.12 15.27 -18.99
CA PRO A 472 -16.65 15.56 -20.31
C PRO A 472 -18.03 16.26 -20.31
N ASP A 473 -18.25 17.20 -21.23
CA ASP A 473 -19.50 18.00 -21.28
C ASP A 473 -20.76 17.16 -21.54
N ASN A 474 -20.61 15.95 -22.10
CA ASN A 474 -21.71 15.01 -22.34
C ASN A 474 -22.07 14.16 -21.11
N TRP A 475 -21.33 14.24 -20.00
CA TRP A 475 -21.70 13.58 -18.76
C TRP A 475 -22.82 14.37 -18.06
N THR A 476 -24.06 13.94 -18.26
CA THR A 476 -25.24 14.59 -17.66
C THR A 476 -25.45 14.21 -16.19
N TYR A 477 -24.73 13.20 -15.70
CA TYR A 477 -24.72 12.81 -14.29
C TYR A 477 -23.37 12.19 -13.90
N PHE A 478 -23.06 12.20 -12.60
CA PHE A 478 -22.13 11.27 -11.94
C PHE A 478 -22.34 11.31 -10.42
N ALA A 479 -21.90 10.26 -9.73
CA ALA A 479 -21.81 10.25 -8.28
C ALA A 479 -20.41 9.82 -7.81
N VAL A 480 -19.96 10.42 -6.71
CA VAL A 480 -18.97 9.85 -5.79
C VAL A 480 -19.60 9.84 -4.42
N GLU A 481 -19.53 8.72 -3.72
CA GLU A 481 -20.18 8.53 -2.44
C GLU A 481 -19.22 7.98 -1.40
N ASN A 482 -19.23 8.58 -0.21
CA ASN A 482 -18.41 8.20 0.95
C ASN A 482 -16.89 8.28 0.71
N LEU A 483 -16.43 9.30 -0.01
CA LEU A 483 -15.00 9.59 -0.19
C LEU A 483 -14.40 10.17 1.10
N PRO A 484 -13.37 9.55 1.70
CA PRO A 484 -12.72 10.10 2.88
C PRO A 484 -12.00 11.42 2.52
N TYR A 485 -12.31 12.48 3.26
CA TYR A 485 -11.67 13.79 3.11
C TYR A 485 -11.73 14.57 4.42
N HIS A 486 -10.57 14.97 4.95
CA HIS A 486 -10.45 15.82 6.15
C HIS A 486 -11.21 15.27 7.37
N GLY A 487 -11.05 13.97 7.65
CA GLY A 487 -11.67 13.27 8.78
C GLY A 487 -13.17 12.99 8.65
N SER A 488 -13.73 13.13 7.45
CA SER A 488 -15.17 12.94 7.15
C SER A 488 -15.41 12.19 5.84
N LEU A 489 -16.67 11.84 5.57
CA LEU A 489 -17.11 11.22 4.32
C LEU A 489 -17.80 12.26 3.42
N LEU A 490 -17.18 12.55 2.27
CA LEU A 490 -17.66 13.45 1.22
C LEU A 490 -18.45 12.66 0.16
N SER A 491 -19.61 13.19 -0.23
CA SER A 491 -20.36 12.69 -1.39
C SER A 491 -20.67 13.82 -2.37
N LEU A 492 -20.40 13.59 -3.65
CA LEU A 492 -20.61 14.50 -4.77
C LEU A 492 -21.65 13.90 -5.71
N LEU A 493 -22.78 14.57 -5.92
CA LEU A 493 -23.80 14.17 -6.89
C LEU A 493 -23.95 15.26 -7.95
N TRP A 494 -23.55 14.97 -9.18
CA TRP A 494 -23.92 15.77 -10.35
C TRP A 494 -25.10 15.09 -11.04
N ASP A 495 -26.21 15.80 -11.17
CA ASP A 495 -27.36 15.35 -11.97
C ASP A 495 -27.99 16.56 -12.65
N GLN A 496 -27.71 16.73 -13.93
CA GLN A 496 -28.13 17.90 -14.70
C GLN A 496 -29.64 18.13 -14.67
N THR A 497 -30.43 17.06 -14.52
CA THR A 497 -31.91 17.12 -14.56
C THR A 497 -32.57 16.90 -13.21
N GLY A 498 -31.85 16.33 -12.24
CA GLY A 498 -32.38 15.91 -10.94
C GLY A 498 -33.24 14.64 -11.01
N THR A 499 -33.13 13.84 -12.08
CA THR A 499 -33.99 12.65 -12.31
C THR A 499 -33.28 11.31 -12.19
N HIS A 500 -31.95 11.30 -12.13
CA HIS A 500 -31.14 10.08 -12.07
C HIS A 500 -30.98 9.58 -10.64
N TYR A 501 -30.68 10.47 -9.68
CA TYR A 501 -30.55 10.11 -8.26
C TYR A 501 -31.83 10.44 -7.48
N ALA A 502 -32.78 9.50 -7.45
CA ALA A 502 -34.12 9.66 -6.85
C ALA A 502 -34.13 10.14 -5.38
N ALA A 503 -33.04 9.88 -4.64
CA ALA A 503 -32.88 10.26 -3.24
C ALA A 503 -32.43 11.72 -3.02
N SER A 504 -31.87 12.40 -4.04
CA SER A 504 -31.49 13.83 -3.94
C SER A 504 -32.57 14.77 -4.47
N ASN A 505 -33.33 14.38 -5.50
CA ASN A 505 -34.31 15.19 -6.25
C ASN A 505 -33.84 16.62 -6.58
N THR A 506 -32.53 16.84 -6.67
CA THR A 506 -31.92 18.17 -6.84
C THR A 506 -31.16 18.19 -8.15
N SER A 507 -31.58 19.06 -9.08
CA SER A 507 -30.84 19.31 -10.31
C SER A 507 -29.55 20.09 -10.02
N GLY A 508 -28.47 19.74 -10.70
CA GLY A 508 -27.16 20.36 -10.57
C GLY A 508 -26.19 19.52 -9.73
N LEU A 509 -25.16 20.16 -9.20
CA LEU A 509 -24.20 19.55 -8.27
C LEU A 509 -24.71 19.71 -6.83
N SER A 510 -24.72 18.62 -6.07
CA SER A 510 -24.98 18.57 -4.63
C SER A 510 -23.79 17.95 -3.90
N ILE A 511 -23.38 18.54 -2.78
CA ILE A 511 -22.23 18.09 -2.00
C ILE A 511 -22.67 17.81 -0.57
N TYR A 512 -22.38 16.60 -0.09
CA TYR A 512 -22.68 16.14 1.26
C TYR A 512 -21.40 15.88 2.04
N LEU A 513 -21.44 16.15 3.34
CA LEU A 513 -20.38 15.84 4.29
C LEU A 513 -20.99 15.14 5.50
N ASP A 514 -20.57 13.92 5.78
CA ASP A 514 -21.13 13.06 6.84
C ASP A 514 -22.67 12.99 6.78
N GLY A 515 -23.21 12.78 5.57
CA GLY A 515 -24.66 12.71 5.33
C GLY A 515 -25.39 14.06 5.28
N GLN A 516 -24.73 15.17 5.57
CA GLN A 516 -25.35 16.51 5.56
C GLN A 516 -25.08 17.24 4.26
N LEU A 517 -26.12 17.76 3.60
CA LEU A 517 -25.99 18.62 2.42
C LEU A 517 -25.32 19.94 2.82
N ILE A 518 -24.13 20.22 2.29
CA ILE A 518 -23.35 21.44 2.60
C ILE A 518 -23.31 22.43 1.45
N HIS A 519 -23.55 22.00 0.21
CA HIS A 519 -23.51 22.88 -0.96
C HIS A 519 -24.35 22.37 -2.12
N THR A 520 -24.91 23.29 -2.92
CA THR A 520 -25.56 23.00 -4.19
C THR A 520 -25.24 24.08 -5.22
N GLN A 521 -25.04 23.72 -6.48
CA GLN A 521 -24.92 24.67 -7.60
C GLN A 521 -25.57 24.12 -8.88
N PRO A 522 -26.18 24.97 -9.73
CA PRO A 522 -26.97 24.51 -10.89
C PRO A 522 -26.14 23.93 -12.03
N SER A 523 -24.83 24.20 -12.07
CA SER A 523 -23.92 23.79 -13.15
C SER A 523 -22.64 23.20 -12.58
N LEU A 524 -22.01 22.28 -13.30
CA LEU A 524 -20.71 21.73 -12.94
C LEU A 524 -19.59 22.73 -13.27
N GLN A 525 -19.29 23.62 -12.33
CA GLN A 525 -18.23 24.63 -12.42
C GLN A 525 -17.27 24.53 -11.24
N ALA A 526 -16.10 25.16 -11.39
CA ALA A 526 -15.12 25.22 -10.31
C ALA A 526 -15.70 25.92 -9.06
N LEU A 527 -15.38 25.39 -7.88
CA LEU A 527 -15.82 25.94 -6.59
C LEU A 527 -14.74 25.79 -5.52
N SER A 528 -14.89 26.58 -4.46
CA SER A 528 -14.14 26.44 -3.22
C SER A 528 -15.08 26.73 -2.05
N ILE A 529 -15.25 25.76 -1.14
CA ILE A 529 -16.13 25.89 0.02
C ILE A 529 -15.37 25.53 1.31
N PRO A 530 -15.56 26.29 2.40
CA PRO A 530 -14.95 25.97 3.69
C PRO A 530 -15.61 24.73 4.30
N LEU A 531 -14.83 23.92 4.99
CA LEU A 531 -15.29 22.78 5.78
C LEU A 531 -15.15 23.13 7.27
N SER A 532 -16.26 23.17 8.00
CA SER A 532 -16.22 23.56 9.42
C SER A 532 -15.81 22.39 10.33
N ASN A 533 -15.11 22.67 11.43
CA ASN A 533 -14.76 21.69 12.50
C ASN A 533 -13.92 20.48 12.06
N ARG A 534 -12.98 20.64 11.11
CA ARG A 534 -12.19 19.50 10.61
C ARG A 534 -11.19 18.96 11.63
N SER A 535 -10.48 19.83 12.34
CA SER A 535 -9.46 19.41 13.32
C SER A 535 -9.98 18.42 14.37
N SER A 536 -11.21 18.62 14.87
CA SER A 536 -11.82 17.70 15.85
C SER A 536 -12.19 16.35 15.24
N ALA A 537 -12.70 16.33 14.00
CA ALA A 537 -13.05 15.08 13.31
C ALA A 537 -11.78 14.26 13.01
N ILE A 538 -10.72 14.92 12.54
CA ILE A 538 -9.40 14.32 12.28
C ILE A 538 -8.81 13.73 13.56
N ALA A 539 -8.82 14.48 14.67
CA ALA A 539 -8.34 13.99 15.96
C ALA A 539 -9.16 12.80 16.48
N ALA A 540 -10.48 12.83 16.32
CA ALA A 540 -11.34 11.72 16.72
C ALA A 540 -11.11 10.45 15.89
N LEU A 541 -10.79 10.59 14.59
CA LEU A 541 -10.42 9.46 13.74
C LEU A 541 -9.04 8.90 14.11
N ALA A 542 -8.07 9.79 14.38
CA ALA A 542 -6.71 9.39 14.77
C ALA A 542 -6.64 8.70 16.14
N ALA A 543 -7.59 8.99 17.04
CA ALA A 543 -7.68 8.39 18.37
C ALA A 543 -8.38 7.02 18.40
N ARG A 544 -8.79 6.48 17.24
CA ARG A 544 -9.48 5.19 17.17
C ARG A 544 -8.54 4.04 17.56
N PRO A 545 -9.02 3.07 18.36
CA PRO A 545 -8.23 1.88 18.66
C PRO A 545 -7.80 1.16 17.38
N ARG A 546 -6.52 0.80 17.32
CA ARG A 546 -5.97 -0.02 16.23
C ARG A 546 -6.03 -1.49 16.61
N HIS A 547 -6.11 -2.33 15.58
CA HIS A 547 -6.07 -3.77 15.72
C HIS A 547 -4.91 -4.33 14.89
N ALA A 548 -4.28 -5.38 15.39
CA ALA A 548 -3.18 -6.06 14.71
C ALA A 548 -3.52 -7.50 14.39
N ASN A 549 -3.09 -7.93 13.20
CA ASN A 549 -3.05 -9.35 12.85
C ASN A 549 -1.76 -9.97 13.40
N ILE A 550 -1.90 -10.74 14.48
CA ILE A 550 -0.76 -11.36 15.18
C ILE A 550 -0.30 -12.68 14.52
N LEU A 551 -0.92 -13.06 13.41
CA LEU A 551 -0.50 -14.23 12.63
C LEU A 551 0.38 -13.87 11.44
N ALA A 552 0.47 -12.61 11.01
CA ALA A 552 1.30 -12.26 9.87
C ALA A 552 2.80 -12.43 10.15
N ASN A 553 3.48 -13.26 9.36
CA ASN A 553 4.91 -13.49 9.43
C ASN A 553 5.55 -13.32 8.03
N PRO A 554 6.30 -12.23 7.79
CA PRO A 554 6.94 -11.99 6.51
C PRO A 554 8.21 -12.83 6.30
N ASN A 555 8.69 -13.53 7.35
CA ASN A 555 9.84 -14.43 7.34
C ASN A 555 9.42 -15.90 7.26
N THR A 556 8.22 -16.21 6.79
CA THR A 556 7.76 -17.59 6.56
C THR A 556 8.66 -18.36 5.58
N PRO A 557 8.86 -19.69 5.78
CA PRO A 557 8.42 -20.56 6.89
C PRO A 557 9.25 -20.48 8.20
N TRP A 558 10.10 -19.47 8.39
CA TRP A 558 10.96 -19.37 9.57
C TRP A 558 10.31 -18.56 10.68
N GLY A 559 10.55 -18.97 11.93
CA GLY A 559 10.13 -18.21 13.12
C GLY A 559 8.68 -18.33 13.52
N PHE A 560 8.28 -17.43 14.41
CA PHE A 560 6.91 -17.26 14.89
C PHE A 560 6.32 -15.94 14.37
N PRO A 561 5.00 -15.87 14.19
CA PRO A 561 4.05 -17.00 14.21
C PRO A 561 4.35 -18.03 13.10
N ALA A 562 3.99 -19.29 13.34
CA ALA A 562 4.27 -20.42 12.45
C ALA A 562 2.99 -21.13 12.05
N ALA A 563 2.90 -21.58 10.79
CA ALA A 563 1.79 -22.38 10.30
C ALA A 563 2.26 -23.74 9.77
N THR A 564 1.56 -24.79 10.15
CA THR A 564 1.81 -26.17 9.70
C THR A 564 0.49 -26.84 9.32
N SER A 565 0.55 -27.88 8.50
CA SER A 565 -0.61 -28.71 8.20
C SER A 565 -0.26 -30.19 8.15
N ASP A 566 -1.22 -31.04 8.50
CA ASP A 566 -1.10 -32.49 8.37
C ASP A 566 -1.07 -32.97 6.91
N TYR A 567 -1.48 -32.11 5.97
CA TYR A 567 -1.41 -32.37 4.54
C TYR A 567 -1.21 -31.07 3.76
N THR A 568 -0.40 -31.13 2.71
CA THR A 568 -0.24 -30.06 1.73
C THR A 568 -0.22 -30.67 0.34
N TRP A 569 -0.98 -30.10 -0.61
CA TRP A 569 -0.85 -30.51 -2.01
C TRP A 569 0.55 -30.18 -2.54
N SER A 570 1.19 -31.19 -3.13
CA SER A 570 2.44 -31.05 -3.89
C SER A 570 2.28 -31.78 -5.23
N PRO A 571 2.09 -31.06 -6.35
CA PRO A 571 1.77 -31.71 -7.63
C PRO A 571 2.95 -32.51 -8.18
N ASN A 572 4.18 -32.10 -7.86
CA ASN A 572 5.41 -32.67 -8.41
C ASN A 572 6.26 -33.41 -7.35
N GLY A 573 5.80 -33.52 -6.10
CA GLY A 573 6.47 -34.27 -5.03
C GLY A 573 7.72 -33.62 -4.42
N ASP A 574 8.42 -32.74 -5.14
CA ASP A 574 9.73 -32.20 -4.72
C ASP A 574 9.64 -30.85 -3.96
N VAL A 575 8.68 -29.99 -4.31
CA VAL A 575 8.43 -28.69 -3.65
C VAL A 575 6.92 -28.52 -3.50
N ALA A 576 6.45 -28.33 -2.27
CA ALA A 576 5.05 -28.01 -2.01
C ALA A 576 4.74 -26.61 -2.56
N ALA A 577 3.95 -26.55 -3.64
CA ALA A 577 3.51 -25.27 -4.25
C ALA A 577 2.47 -24.52 -3.41
N TYR A 578 1.79 -25.23 -2.50
CA TYR A 578 0.73 -24.71 -1.62
C TYR A 578 1.04 -24.91 -0.13
N PRO A 579 2.23 -24.51 0.35
CA PRO A 579 2.67 -24.79 1.71
C PRO A 579 1.83 -24.05 2.74
N ALA A 580 1.69 -24.64 3.93
CA ALA A 580 0.88 -24.07 5.01
C ALA A 580 1.33 -22.66 5.45
N TRP A 581 2.59 -22.28 5.22
CA TRP A 581 3.09 -20.95 5.59
C TRP A 581 2.49 -19.82 4.75
N LYS A 582 1.94 -20.10 3.55
CA LYS A 582 1.18 -19.11 2.76
C LYS A 582 -0.06 -18.59 3.51
N LEU A 583 -0.53 -19.32 4.52
CA LEU A 583 -1.69 -18.94 5.33
C LEU A 583 -1.43 -17.81 6.32
N ILE A 584 -0.18 -17.36 6.42
CA ILE A 584 0.23 -16.36 7.39
C ILE A 584 1.27 -15.41 6.79
N ASP A 585 1.30 -15.27 5.47
CA ASP A 585 2.25 -14.39 4.77
C ASP A 585 1.74 -12.93 4.65
N GLY A 586 0.52 -12.69 5.14
CA GLY A 586 -0.13 -11.39 5.21
C GLY A 586 -0.87 -10.99 3.94
N LEU A 587 -0.97 -11.86 2.94
CA LEU A 587 -1.51 -11.57 1.62
C LEU A 587 -2.87 -12.26 1.40
N VAL A 588 -3.90 -11.48 1.03
CA VAL A 588 -5.26 -12.01 0.84
C VAL A 588 -5.77 -11.72 -0.57
N TRP A 589 -5.76 -12.74 -1.42
CA TRP A 589 -6.49 -12.75 -2.67
C TRP A 589 -6.99 -14.15 -3.01
N TYR A 590 -7.95 -14.20 -3.91
CA TYR A 590 -8.68 -15.42 -4.22
C TYR A 590 -8.50 -15.85 -5.68
N ASP A 591 -7.56 -15.27 -6.43
CA ASP A 591 -7.36 -15.61 -7.85
C ASP A 591 -6.95 -17.07 -8.07
N GLY A 592 -7.31 -17.60 -9.24
CA GLY A 592 -6.87 -18.92 -9.69
C GLY A 592 -5.39 -18.91 -10.07
N THR A 593 -5.01 -17.89 -10.84
CA THR A 593 -3.64 -17.50 -11.18
C THR A 593 -3.63 -15.98 -11.26
N PRO A 594 -2.71 -15.30 -10.57
CA PRO A 594 -1.70 -15.84 -9.67
C PRO A 594 -2.30 -16.44 -8.38
N ASP A 595 -1.73 -17.52 -7.84
CA ASP A 595 -2.24 -18.16 -6.62
C ASP A 595 -1.48 -17.72 -5.35
N ASN A 596 -2.22 -17.49 -4.27
CA ASN A 596 -1.67 -17.51 -2.91
C ASN A 596 -2.60 -18.29 -1.98
N ARG A 597 -2.33 -19.58 -1.80
CA ARG A 597 -3.15 -20.44 -0.93
C ARG A 597 -2.41 -21.68 -0.45
N TRP A 598 -2.87 -22.23 0.67
CA TRP A 598 -2.72 -23.65 1.01
C TRP A 598 -3.96 -24.42 0.54
N THR A 599 -3.81 -25.69 0.19
CA THR A 599 -4.95 -26.57 -0.12
C THR A 599 -4.72 -28.01 0.28
N ASN A 600 -5.80 -28.68 0.69
CA ASN A 600 -5.83 -30.13 0.95
C ASN A 600 -6.38 -30.96 -0.22
N ASN A 601 -6.37 -30.41 -1.43
CA ASN A 601 -6.74 -31.14 -2.63
C ASN A 601 -5.98 -32.49 -2.70
N GLN A 602 -6.54 -33.54 -3.29
CA GLN A 602 -5.97 -34.91 -3.30
C GLN A 602 -5.58 -35.51 -1.93
N SER A 603 -6.00 -34.91 -0.80
CA SER A 603 -5.88 -35.57 0.49
C SER A 603 -6.61 -36.91 0.49
N THR A 604 -6.02 -37.91 1.18
CA THR A 604 -6.62 -39.24 1.31
C THR A 604 -7.67 -39.30 2.42
N THR A 605 -7.82 -38.21 3.19
CA THR A 605 -8.80 -38.07 4.27
C THR A 605 -9.78 -36.95 3.95
N PRO A 606 -11.05 -37.06 4.38
CA PRO A 606 -12.04 -35.99 4.19
C PRO A 606 -11.84 -34.82 5.17
N THR A 607 -10.88 -34.92 6.09
CA THR A 607 -10.57 -33.94 7.12
C THR A 607 -9.07 -33.71 7.17
N ASN A 608 -8.67 -32.44 7.24
CA ASN A 608 -7.28 -32.02 7.41
C ASN A 608 -7.21 -30.88 8.41
N THR A 609 -6.05 -30.77 9.06
CA THR A 609 -5.82 -29.81 10.13
C THR A 609 -4.70 -28.85 9.76
N VAL A 610 -4.93 -27.57 10.01
CA VAL A 610 -3.93 -26.52 10.02
C VAL A 610 -3.69 -26.11 11.47
N ASN A 611 -2.43 -26.06 11.88
CA ASN A 611 -2.04 -25.50 13.18
C ASN A 611 -1.31 -24.19 12.97
N VAL A 612 -1.74 -23.15 13.71
CA VAL A 612 -1.02 -21.88 13.83
C VAL A 612 -0.49 -21.75 15.24
N THR A 613 0.79 -21.38 15.37
CA THR A 613 1.50 -21.30 16.65
C THR A 613 2.09 -19.91 16.81
N LEU A 614 1.83 -19.29 17.96
CA LEU A 614 2.36 -17.99 18.37
C LEU A 614 3.64 -18.19 19.19
N ALA A 615 4.45 -17.14 19.34
CA ALA A 615 5.65 -17.18 20.19
C ALA A 615 5.32 -17.41 21.67
N ARG A 616 4.17 -16.90 22.12
CA ARG A 616 3.64 -17.02 23.48
C ARG A 616 2.12 -17.09 23.47
N ALA A 617 1.52 -17.34 24.63
CA ALA A 617 0.07 -17.30 24.75
C ALA A 617 -0.46 -15.86 24.65
N ARG A 618 -1.49 -15.65 23.83
CA ARG A 618 -2.15 -14.35 23.61
C ARG A 618 -3.65 -14.49 23.83
N ALA A 619 -4.31 -13.38 24.17
CA ALA A 619 -5.74 -13.35 24.42
C ALA A 619 -6.50 -13.17 23.09
N LEU A 620 -7.28 -14.17 22.71
CA LEU A 620 -7.90 -14.27 21.39
C LEU A 620 -9.43 -14.38 21.53
N ARG A 621 -10.19 -13.78 20.61
CA ARG A 621 -11.66 -13.86 20.60
C ARG A 621 -12.24 -14.51 19.35
N SER A 622 -11.48 -14.56 18.28
CA SER A 622 -11.94 -15.09 17.01
C SER A 622 -10.76 -15.54 16.15
N VAL A 623 -11.07 -16.28 15.09
CA VAL A 623 -10.14 -16.54 13.99
C VAL A 623 -10.88 -16.29 12.68
N SER A 624 -10.19 -15.70 11.71
CA SER A 624 -10.75 -15.44 10.38
C SER A 624 -10.05 -16.28 9.34
N LEU A 625 -10.84 -16.91 8.47
CA LEU A 625 -10.37 -17.81 7.41
C LEU A 625 -10.72 -17.21 6.05
N ALA A 626 -9.72 -16.84 5.26
CA ALA A 626 -9.91 -16.41 3.88
C ALA A 626 -10.12 -17.65 3.01
N VAL A 627 -11.38 -18.04 2.79
CA VAL A 627 -11.73 -19.27 2.06
C VAL A 627 -11.73 -19.02 0.57
N HIS A 628 -10.87 -19.72 -0.17
CA HIS A 628 -10.87 -19.73 -1.63
C HIS A 628 -11.83 -20.80 -2.16
N ALA A 629 -12.61 -20.47 -3.17
CA ALA A 629 -13.55 -21.37 -3.84
C ALA A 629 -13.61 -21.08 -5.35
N ASP A 630 -13.56 -22.16 -6.16
CA ASP A 630 -13.56 -22.11 -7.62
C ASP A 630 -14.67 -22.97 -8.26
N ASP A 631 -15.56 -23.53 -7.44
CA ASP A 631 -16.66 -24.41 -7.83
C ASP A 631 -17.74 -23.71 -8.69
N GLU A 632 -17.95 -22.41 -8.47
CA GLU A 632 -18.93 -21.60 -9.19
C GLU A 632 -18.32 -20.59 -10.20
N ARG A 633 -16.99 -20.54 -10.33
CA ARG A 633 -16.32 -19.61 -11.27
C ARG A 633 -16.65 -19.95 -12.73
N ASP A 634 -16.80 -18.93 -13.57
CA ASP A 634 -17.18 -19.00 -15.00
C ASP A 634 -18.61 -19.50 -15.32
N GLY A 635 -19.60 -19.13 -14.49
CA GLY A 635 -21.02 -19.28 -14.82
C GLY A 635 -21.45 -20.72 -15.11
N GLY A 636 -20.74 -21.71 -14.56
CA GLY A 636 -20.97 -23.13 -14.80
C GLY A 636 -20.67 -23.63 -16.22
N VAL A 637 -20.20 -22.76 -17.13
CA VAL A 637 -19.95 -23.13 -18.54
C VAL A 637 -18.63 -23.91 -18.71
N ARG A 638 -17.76 -23.85 -17.70
CA ARG A 638 -16.68 -24.83 -17.45
C ARG A 638 -16.65 -25.27 -15.98
N GLY A 639 -17.76 -25.82 -15.48
CA GLY A 639 -17.83 -26.40 -14.12
C GLY A 639 -16.77 -27.50 -13.90
N GLY A 640 -15.58 -27.10 -13.42
CA GLY A 640 -14.41 -27.97 -13.25
C GLY A 640 -13.49 -27.56 -12.10
N GLY A 641 -13.85 -26.54 -11.31
CA GLY A 641 -13.20 -26.24 -10.04
C GLY A 641 -13.31 -27.40 -9.07
N VAL A 642 -12.32 -27.55 -8.19
CA VAL A 642 -12.22 -28.66 -7.23
C VAL A 642 -12.17 -28.16 -5.79
N ILE A 643 -12.29 -26.86 -5.57
CA ILE A 643 -12.22 -26.20 -4.28
C ILE A 643 -13.56 -25.53 -3.97
N ALA A 644 -14.11 -25.80 -2.78
CA ALA A 644 -15.32 -25.17 -2.29
C ALA A 644 -15.21 -24.84 -0.79
N CYS A 645 -16.20 -24.11 -0.29
CA CYS A 645 -16.38 -23.90 1.14
C CYS A 645 -16.38 -25.24 1.92
N PRO A 646 -15.74 -25.33 3.10
CA PRO A 646 -15.74 -26.55 3.90
C PRO A 646 -17.16 -26.97 4.31
N ALA A 647 -17.41 -28.27 4.40
CA ALA A 647 -18.66 -28.81 4.94
C ALA A 647 -18.78 -28.61 6.46
N ALA A 648 -17.66 -28.50 7.16
CA ALA A 648 -17.59 -28.20 8.58
C ALA A 648 -16.21 -27.64 8.95
N VAL A 649 -16.17 -26.88 10.04
CA VAL A 649 -14.95 -26.40 10.67
C VAL A 649 -15.00 -26.62 12.18
N ARG A 650 -13.86 -26.96 12.77
CA ARG A 650 -13.64 -26.96 14.21
C ARG A 650 -12.34 -26.22 14.51
N VAL A 651 -12.42 -25.24 15.40
CA VAL A 651 -11.28 -24.48 15.93
C VAL A 651 -11.10 -24.88 17.39
N ALA A 652 -9.91 -25.35 17.73
CA ALA A 652 -9.52 -25.69 19.09
C ALA A 652 -8.23 -24.99 19.51
N ALA A 653 -8.05 -24.73 20.79
CA ALA A 653 -6.73 -24.42 21.34
C ALA A 653 -5.80 -25.64 21.23
N LEU A 654 -4.49 -25.42 21.35
CA LEU A 654 -3.51 -26.51 21.26
C LEU A 654 -3.63 -27.57 22.38
N ASP A 655 -4.33 -27.24 23.48
CA ASP A 655 -4.66 -28.18 24.57
C ASP A 655 -5.88 -29.07 24.25
N GLY A 656 -6.55 -28.86 23.11
CA GLY A 656 -7.73 -29.60 22.67
C GLY A 656 -9.07 -28.96 23.03
N THR A 657 -9.09 -27.83 23.75
CA THR A 657 -10.31 -27.10 24.08
C THR A 657 -10.95 -26.53 22.82
N VAL A 658 -12.18 -26.93 22.50
CA VAL A 658 -12.92 -26.43 21.33
C VAL A 658 -13.41 -25.01 21.61
N LEU A 659 -13.01 -24.07 20.74
CA LEU A 659 -13.33 -22.64 20.84
C LEU A 659 -14.47 -22.26 19.89
N ALA A 660 -14.53 -22.85 18.70
CA ALA A 660 -15.63 -22.66 17.75
C ALA A 660 -15.85 -23.94 16.93
N GLU A 661 -17.10 -24.29 16.64
CA GLU A 661 -17.44 -25.40 15.73
C GLU A 661 -18.66 -25.02 14.86
N ARG A 662 -18.62 -25.39 13.58
CA ARG A 662 -19.76 -25.30 12.66
C ARG A 662 -19.86 -26.61 11.90
N ASN A 663 -20.91 -27.38 12.18
CA ASN A 663 -21.09 -28.71 11.60
C ASN A 663 -22.60 -29.03 11.42
N PRO A 664 -23.17 -28.85 10.22
CA PRO A 664 -22.52 -28.34 9.00
C PRO A 664 -22.17 -26.85 9.08
N TRP A 665 -21.20 -26.40 8.29
CA TRP A 665 -20.91 -24.98 8.12
C TRP A 665 -21.71 -24.42 6.93
N SER A 666 -23.00 -24.15 7.15
CA SER A 666 -23.94 -23.80 6.07
C SER A 666 -23.87 -22.36 5.58
N ASP A 667 -23.20 -21.48 6.31
CA ASP A 667 -23.08 -20.04 6.06
C ASP A 667 -21.65 -19.61 5.69
N CYS A 668 -20.76 -20.56 5.36
CA CYS A 668 -19.47 -20.23 4.76
C CYS A 668 -19.67 -19.41 3.48
N ARG A 669 -19.00 -18.26 3.41
CA ARG A 669 -19.01 -17.38 2.25
C ARG A 669 -17.80 -17.68 1.36
N PRO A 670 -18.00 -18.11 0.11
CA PRO A 670 -16.90 -18.38 -0.81
C PRO A 670 -16.16 -17.09 -1.17
N ASN A 671 -14.84 -17.18 -1.34
CA ASN A 671 -13.96 -16.06 -1.69
C ASN A 671 -14.16 -14.85 -0.76
N ALA A 672 -14.28 -15.10 0.54
CA ALA A 672 -14.52 -14.09 1.56
C ALA A 672 -13.75 -14.39 2.84
N LEU A 673 -13.50 -13.36 3.64
CA LEU A 673 -12.90 -13.50 4.96
C LEU A 673 -13.98 -13.96 5.96
N ASN A 674 -13.96 -15.22 6.35
CA ASN A 674 -14.95 -15.82 7.24
C ASN A 674 -14.48 -15.78 8.70
N THR A 675 -15.07 -14.91 9.52
CA THR A 675 -14.73 -14.79 10.95
C THR A 675 -15.55 -15.74 11.83
N LEU A 676 -14.86 -16.60 12.57
CA LEU A 676 -15.42 -17.52 13.55
C LEU A 676 -15.19 -16.96 14.97
N LEU A 677 -16.26 -16.48 15.59
CA LEU A 677 -16.23 -16.03 16.99
C LEU A 677 -16.12 -17.21 17.95
N PHE A 678 -15.31 -17.07 18.99
CA PHE A 678 -15.17 -18.08 20.03
C PHE A 678 -16.39 -18.10 20.95
N THR A 679 -16.74 -19.31 21.39
CA THR A 679 -17.88 -19.60 22.25
C THR A 679 -17.41 -20.08 23.62
N ALA A 680 -18.23 -19.92 24.65
CA ALA A 680 -17.88 -20.38 25.98
C ALA A 680 -17.67 -21.91 25.97
N PRO A 681 -16.61 -22.44 26.62
CA PRO A 681 -16.39 -23.87 26.69
C PRO A 681 -17.60 -24.55 27.35
N ALA A 682 -18.13 -25.58 26.69
CA ALA A 682 -19.41 -26.20 27.03
C ALA A 682 -19.41 -26.85 28.43
N ASN A 683 -19.76 -26.09 29.46
CA ASN A 683 -20.01 -26.61 30.80
C ASN A 683 -21.47 -27.07 30.94
N GLY A 684 -21.81 -28.19 30.29
CA GLY A 684 -23.10 -28.87 30.49
C GLY A 684 -24.22 -28.52 29.49
N THR A 685 -24.74 -29.59 28.89
CA THR A 685 -25.93 -29.84 28.04
C THR A 685 -26.73 -28.78 27.27
N ASP A 686 -26.57 -27.46 27.41
CA ASP A 686 -27.43 -26.49 26.68
C ASP A 686 -26.70 -25.37 25.92
N ALA A 687 -25.37 -25.26 25.97
CA ALA A 687 -24.61 -24.34 25.11
C ALA A 687 -23.95 -25.12 23.97
N SER A 688 -24.34 -24.85 22.72
CA SER A 688 -23.72 -25.50 21.56
C SER A 688 -22.58 -24.61 21.04
N ALA A 689 -21.43 -25.20 20.71
CA ALA A 689 -20.34 -24.50 20.02
C ALA A 689 -20.76 -23.95 18.63
N ASN A 690 -22.00 -24.23 18.19
CA ASN A 690 -22.64 -23.72 16.98
C ASN A 690 -23.27 -22.32 17.17
N ASP A 691 -23.48 -21.85 18.40
CA ASP A 691 -24.15 -20.57 18.64
C ASP A 691 -23.21 -19.38 18.36
N VAL A 692 -23.68 -18.39 17.60
CA VAL A 692 -22.98 -17.10 17.44
C VAL A 692 -23.27 -16.25 18.69
N PRO A 693 -22.25 -15.71 19.38
CA PRO A 693 -22.46 -14.81 20.51
C PRO A 693 -23.45 -13.67 20.19
N ALA A 694 -24.40 -13.42 21.08
CA ALA A 694 -25.52 -12.49 20.83
C ALA A 694 -25.12 -11.01 20.86
N ASP A 695 -23.98 -10.69 21.46
CA ASP A 695 -23.35 -9.36 21.52
C ASP A 695 -22.45 -9.07 20.31
N GLY A 696 -22.20 -10.07 19.46
CA GLY A 696 -21.29 -9.93 18.32
C GLY A 696 -19.81 -9.98 18.70
N GLU A 697 -19.48 -10.32 19.95
CA GLU A 697 -18.12 -10.43 20.44
C GLU A 697 -17.81 -11.87 20.87
N GLY A 698 -16.66 -12.40 20.45
CA GLY A 698 -16.20 -13.72 20.86
C GLY A 698 -15.73 -13.76 22.32
N VAL A 699 -15.84 -14.92 22.95
CA VAL A 699 -15.30 -15.17 24.30
C VAL A 699 -13.77 -15.13 24.25
N LEU A 700 -13.17 -14.34 25.14
CA LEU A 700 -11.72 -14.26 25.27
C LEU A 700 -11.13 -15.59 25.74
N TYR A 701 -10.12 -16.10 25.04
CA TYR A 701 -9.38 -17.30 25.39
C TYR A 701 -7.88 -17.07 25.23
N ILE A 702 -7.09 -17.44 26.24
CA ILE A 702 -5.63 -17.29 26.22
C ILE A 702 -5.01 -18.60 25.71
N THR A 703 -4.31 -18.54 24.58
CA THR A 703 -3.64 -19.71 23.98
C THR A 703 -2.41 -19.32 23.19
N ALA A 704 -1.44 -20.22 23.09
CA ALA A 704 -0.23 -20.05 22.26
C ALA A 704 -0.44 -20.53 20.80
N GLY A 705 -1.66 -20.85 20.41
CA GLY A 705 -1.96 -21.27 19.05
C GLY A 705 -3.35 -21.88 18.90
N LEU A 706 -3.70 -22.18 17.66
CA LEU A 706 -4.98 -22.75 17.27
C LEU A 706 -4.76 -23.97 16.37
N SER A 707 -5.63 -24.96 16.53
CA SER A 707 -5.78 -26.11 15.65
C SER A 707 -7.11 -26.00 14.90
N ILE A 708 -7.06 -25.88 13.58
CA ILE A 708 -8.19 -25.62 12.70
C ILE A 708 -8.40 -26.87 11.84
N THR A 709 -9.41 -27.67 12.18
CA THR A 709 -9.78 -28.86 11.42
C THR A 709 -10.89 -28.52 10.43
N LEU A 710 -10.64 -28.77 9.15
CA LEU A 710 -11.54 -28.50 8.04
C LEU A 710 -12.03 -29.83 7.46
N ARG A 711 -13.35 -29.93 7.24
CA ARG A 711 -13.94 -31.11 6.57
C ARG A 711 -14.41 -30.73 5.17
N ASN A 712 -13.99 -31.52 4.20
CA ASN A 712 -14.33 -31.37 2.81
C ASN A 712 -15.82 -31.59 2.56
N GLN A 713 -16.38 -30.87 1.58
CA GLN A 713 -17.64 -31.28 0.96
C GLN A 713 -17.41 -32.53 0.09
N LEU A 714 -18.48 -33.28 -0.18
CA LEU A 714 -18.37 -34.38 -1.15
C LEU A 714 -17.95 -33.80 -2.50
N HIS A 715 -16.95 -34.41 -3.13
CA HIS A 715 -16.36 -34.02 -4.43
C HIS A 715 -15.44 -32.78 -4.44
N TYR A 716 -15.34 -32.03 -3.33
CA TYR A 716 -14.52 -30.83 -3.28
C TYR A 716 -13.44 -30.93 -2.21
N ALA A 717 -12.32 -30.26 -2.44
CA ALA A 717 -11.32 -29.98 -1.45
C ALA A 717 -11.50 -28.56 -0.89
N VAL A 718 -10.65 -28.20 0.07
CA VAL A 718 -10.61 -26.89 0.70
C VAL A 718 -9.30 -26.21 0.36
N ALA A 719 -9.35 -24.90 0.14
CA ALA A 719 -8.18 -24.04 0.10
C ALA A 719 -8.44 -22.79 0.92
N LEU A 720 -7.39 -22.31 1.57
CA LEU A 720 -7.40 -21.07 2.32
C LEU A 720 -6.28 -20.18 1.79
N SER A 721 -6.57 -18.90 1.57
CA SER A 721 -5.57 -17.92 1.19
C SER A 721 -4.78 -17.43 2.41
N GLU A 722 -5.47 -17.22 3.54
CA GLU A 722 -4.89 -16.63 4.76
C GLU A 722 -5.72 -17.06 6.00
N VAL A 723 -5.05 -17.14 7.15
CA VAL A 723 -5.63 -17.28 8.48
C VAL A 723 -5.22 -16.07 9.31
N GLN A 724 -6.19 -15.31 9.80
CA GLN A 724 -5.94 -14.07 10.54
C GLN A 724 -6.51 -14.14 11.94
N VAL A 725 -5.79 -13.55 12.89
CA VAL A 725 -6.27 -13.32 14.26
C VAL A 725 -6.03 -11.85 14.58
N TRP A 726 -7.11 -11.10 14.72
CA TRP A 726 -7.08 -9.69 15.01
C TRP A 726 -7.30 -9.44 16.50
N VAL A 727 -6.38 -8.71 17.12
CA VAL A 727 -6.45 -8.28 18.52
C VAL A 727 -6.24 -6.77 18.60
N PRO A 728 -6.73 -6.08 19.64
CA PRO A 728 -6.33 -4.70 19.90
C PRO A 728 -4.81 -4.58 20.00
N GLU A 729 -4.21 -3.57 19.36
CA GLU A 729 -2.76 -3.35 19.46
C GLU A 729 -2.29 -3.00 20.88
N THR A 730 -3.22 -2.55 21.73
CA THR A 730 -3.01 -2.28 23.15
C THR A 730 -3.80 -3.30 23.97
N ASP A 731 -3.25 -4.50 24.15
CA ASP A 731 -3.72 -5.48 25.14
C ASP A 731 -3.10 -5.14 26.51
N ASN A 732 -3.43 -3.98 27.07
CA ASN A 732 -3.13 -3.69 28.46
C ASN A 732 -4.40 -3.92 29.30
N ASP A 733 -4.85 -5.18 29.35
CA ASP A 733 -5.77 -5.64 30.40
C ASP A 733 -5.15 -5.50 31.82
N GLU A 734 -3.88 -5.07 31.91
CA GLU A 734 -3.13 -4.77 33.14
C GLU A 734 -2.54 -3.34 33.19
N GLU A 735 -3.02 -2.34 32.41
CA GLU A 735 -2.65 -0.94 32.72
C GLU A 735 -3.39 -0.48 33.99
N GLU A 736 -2.80 -0.77 35.16
CA GLU A 736 -3.02 0.10 36.31
C GLU A 736 -2.50 1.50 35.94
N GLU A 737 -3.32 2.54 36.13
CA GLU A 737 -2.94 3.94 35.89
C GLU A 737 -1.55 4.24 36.50
N GLY A 738 -0.52 4.35 35.66
CA GLY A 738 0.84 4.70 36.06
C GLY A 738 1.94 3.67 35.78
N GLU A 739 1.64 2.47 35.24
CA GLU A 739 2.67 1.53 34.80
C GLU A 739 3.23 1.86 33.41
N GLN A 740 4.53 1.67 33.23
CA GLN A 740 5.22 1.91 31.95
C GLN A 740 4.91 0.77 30.96
N SER A 741 4.63 1.08 29.68
CA SER A 741 4.32 0.07 28.67
C SER A 741 5.49 -0.90 28.45
N ARG A 742 5.26 -2.18 28.73
CA ARG A 742 6.22 -3.28 28.53
C ARG A 742 5.95 -3.98 27.18
N TYR A 743 7.00 -4.20 26.40
CA TYR A 743 6.96 -4.81 25.08
C TYR A 743 7.77 -6.12 25.09
N GLU A 744 7.09 -7.24 24.84
CA GLU A 744 7.74 -8.56 24.76
C GLU A 744 8.61 -8.64 23.51
N LEU A 745 9.86 -9.09 23.67
CA LEU A 745 10.74 -9.27 22.51
C LEU A 745 10.27 -10.47 21.67
N GLU A 746 9.70 -11.46 22.34
CA GLU A 746 8.71 -12.45 21.91
C GLU A 746 7.89 -12.19 20.66
N ASP A 747 7.20 -11.06 20.72
CA ASP A 747 6.20 -10.63 19.75
C ASP A 747 6.84 -9.85 18.60
N GLY A 748 8.16 -9.62 18.65
CA GLY A 748 8.90 -8.89 17.64
C GLY A 748 9.25 -9.74 16.42
N LEU A 749 9.41 -9.04 15.29
CA LEU A 749 9.88 -9.65 14.07
C LEU A 749 11.36 -10.03 14.21
N ALA A 750 11.67 -11.32 14.27
CA ALA A 750 13.03 -11.81 14.34
C ALA A 750 13.64 -11.99 12.94
N GLY A 751 14.94 -11.69 12.76
CA GLY A 751 15.68 -11.89 11.52
C GLY A 751 17.19 -11.99 11.72
N THR A 752 17.94 -12.03 10.61
CA THR A 752 19.41 -11.95 10.60
C THR A 752 19.89 -10.94 9.56
N PHE A 753 21.06 -10.33 9.78
CA PHE A 753 21.66 -9.41 8.80
C PHE A 753 22.30 -10.14 7.61
N ILE A 754 22.61 -11.44 7.74
CA ILE A 754 23.20 -12.24 6.65
C ILE A 754 22.06 -12.89 5.85
N GLY A 755 21.65 -12.27 4.74
CA GLY A 755 20.72 -12.88 3.80
C GLY A 755 19.26 -12.41 3.93
N SER A 756 19.06 -11.12 3.73
CA SER A 756 17.80 -10.50 3.30
C SER A 756 16.85 -10.01 4.39
N PHE A 757 16.59 -8.70 4.29
CA PHE A 757 15.31 -8.14 4.64
C PHE A 757 14.24 -8.46 3.61
N GLN A 758 14.58 -9.03 2.42
CA GLN A 758 13.71 -9.74 1.45
C GLN A 758 14.42 -10.53 0.33
N GLY A 759 14.31 -11.87 0.32
CA GLY A 759 14.50 -12.66 -0.91
C GLY A 759 15.62 -13.72 -0.93
N THR A 760 16.37 -13.91 0.16
CA THR A 760 17.11 -15.16 0.37
C THR A 760 16.71 -15.75 1.71
N ALA A 761 16.35 -17.02 1.74
CA ALA A 761 16.01 -17.74 2.96
C ALA A 761 17.22 -17.73 3.92
N SER A 762 17.31 -16.73 4.79
CA SER A 762 18.24 -16.74 5.90
C SER A 762 17.51 -17.26 7.12
N GLY A 763 18.02 -18.35 7.68
CA GLY A 763 17.50 -18.86 8.94
C GLY A 763 17.59 -17.77 10.01
N LEU A 764 16.61 -17.76 10.92
CA LEU A 764 16.65 -16.92 12.10
C LEU A 764 17.79 -17.42 12.99
N ASN A 765 18.80 -16.59 13.25
CA ASN A 765 19.85 -16.94 14.21
C ASN A 765 19.42 -16.61 15.65
N SER A 766 18.13 -16.79 15.95
CA SER A 766 17.53 -16.54 17.25
C SER A 766 16.50 -17.62 17.57
N SER A 767 16.17 -17.75 18.86
CA SER A 767 15.17 -18.71 19.32
C SER A 767 14.38 -18.14 20.51
N VAL A 768 13.06 -18.30 20.46
CA VAL A 768 12.17 -18.01 21.60
C VAL A 768 12.37 -19.10 22.65
N VAL A 769 12.83 -18.73 23.84
CA VAL A 769 13.09 -19.62 24.98
C VAL A 769 12.79 -18.89 26.29
N ASP A 770 12.23 -19.58 27.29
CA ASP A 770 11.94 -19.03 28.62
C ASP A 770 11.14 -17.71 28.65
N GLY A 771 10.28 -17.45 27.66
CA GLY A 771 9.50 -16.20 27.57
C GLY A 771 10.32 -15.00 27.07
N GLY A 772 11.36 -15.24 26.28
CA GLY A 772 12.16 -14.19 25.66
C GLY A 772 12.93 -14.74 24.45
N VAL A 773 13.83 -13.95 23.89
CA VAL A 773 14.60 -14.31 22.70
C VAL A 773 16.08 -14.48 23.02
N ALA A 774 16.61 -15.69 22.80
CA ALA A 774 18.05 -15.92 22.74
C ALA A 774 18.57 -15.49 21.37
N LEU A 775 19.54 -14.56 21.35
CA LEU A 775 20.10 -13.99 20.13
C LEU A 775 21.46 -14.62 19.81
N GLY A 776 21.62 -15.12 18.59
CA GLY A 776 22.87 -15.59 18.01
C GLY A 776 23.52 -14.57 17.08
N THR A 777 24.68 -14.92 16.53
CA THR A 777 25.48 -14.05 15.65
C THR A 777 24.69 -13.42 14.51
N GLY A 778 24.58 -12.09 14.50
CA GLY A 778 23.89 -11.33 13.46
C GLY A 778 22.36 -11.35 13.55
N ALA A 779 21.80 -11.95 14.60
CA ALA A 779 20.36 -11.91 14.85
C ALA A 779 19.90 -10.52 15.28
N TRP A 780 18.67 -10.19 14.91
CA TRP A 780 17.97 -9.01 15.38
C TRP A 780 16.50 -9.34 15.62
N VAL A 781 15.86 -8.55 16.47
CA VAL A 781 14.42 -8.56 16.70
C VAL A 781 13.92 -7.13 16.65
N GLU A 782 12.84 -6.92 15.92
CA GLU A 782 12.25 -5.61 15.70
C GLU A 782 10.80 -5.57 16.20
N VAL A 783 10.52 -4.68 17.14
CA VAL A 783 9.18 -4.44 17.68
C VAL A 783 8.66 -3.12 17.09
N GLY A 784 7.61 -3.22 16.27
CA GLY A 784 6.92 -2.06 15.71
C GLY A 784 5.81 -1.56 16.64
N GLY A 785 5.29 -0.37 16.35
CA GLY A 785 4.10 0.16 17.04
C GLY A 785 4.36 0.71 18.45
N VAL A 786 5.62 0.95 18.82
CA VAL A 786 5.98 1.55 20.12
C VAL A 786 5.55 3.01 20.14
N VAL A 787 4.56 3.37 20.97
CA VAL A 787 3.97 4.72 20.97
C VAL A 787 4.58 5.59 22.05
N VAL A 788 5.00 6.80 21.67
CA VAL A 788 5.39 7.87 22.60
C VAL A 788 4.63 9.16 22.31
N PRO A 789 4.15 9.89 23.34
CA PRO A 789 3.27 11.04 23.15
C PRO A 789 3.99 12.27 22.61
N GLU A 790 5.29 12.42 22.90
CA GLU A 790 6.12 13.54 22.49
C GLU A 790 7.48 13.06 22.01
N ALA A 791 8.11 13.81 21.11
CA ALA A 791 9.47 13.57 20.66
C ALA A 791 10.48 14.05 21.71
N GLY A 792 11.63 13.38 21.81
CA GLY A 792 12.70 13.79 22.72
C GLY A 792 13.63 12.65 23.14
N THR A 793 14.60 12.99 23.98
CA THR A 793 15.48 12.01 24.62
C THR A 793 14.72 11.27 25.71
N GLY A 794 14.75 9.94 25.68
CA GLY A 794 14.23 9.06 26.73
C GLY A 794 15.09 7.81 26.84
N SER A 795 14.59 6.74 27.46
CA SER A 795 15.32 5.48 27.51
C SER A 795 14.48 4.24 27.18
N VAL A 796 15.17 3.23 26.66
CA VAL A 796 14.69 1.86 26.55
C VAL A 796 15.35 1.05 27.66
N ARG A 797 14.56 0.55 28.61
CA ARG A 797 15.03 -0.34 29.68
C ARG A 797 14.79 -1.79 29.29
N LEU A 798 15.86 -2.50 28.96
CA LEU A 798 15.87 -3.92 28.58
C LEU A 798 15.91 -4.81 29.82
N THR A 799 15.13 -5.88 29.80
CA THR A 799 15.23 -7.01 30.74
C THR A 799 15.90 -8.19 30.04
N GLY A 800 17.04 -8.67 30.54
CA GLY A 800 17.77 -9.76 29.89
C GLY A 800 18.79 -10.47 30.77
N ARG A 801 19.45 -11.51 30.24
CA ARG A 801 20.48 -12.30 30.95
C ARG A 801 21.43 -13.01 29.97
N GLY A 802 22.41 -13.71 30.52
CA GLY A 802 23.37 -14.53 29.77
C GLY A 802 24.56 -13.72 29.26
N PRO A 803 25.75 -14.32 29.12
CA PRO A 803 26.96 -13.58 28.78
C PRO A 803 26.91 -13.10 27.34
N GLY A 804 26.77 -11.79 27.14
CA GLY A 804 26.72 -11.23 25.80
C GLY A 804 26.34 -9.76 25.77
N GLU A 805 26.27 -9.24 24.56
CA GLU A 805 26.02 -7.84 24.27
C GLU A 805 24.95 -7.72 23.19
N VAL A 806 24.03 -6.78 23.40
CA VAL A 806 23.03 -6.39 22.41
C VAL A 806 23.12 -4.90 22.16
N GLY A 807 22.86 -4.49 20.92
CA GLY A 807 22.62 -3.11 20.56
C GLY A 807 21.13 -2.83 20.53
N VAL A 808 20.74 -1.61 20.91
CA VAL A 808 19.38 -1.10 20.80
C VAL A 808 19.36 0.11 19.89
N ARG A 809 18.36 0.20 19.03
CA ARG A 809 18.14 1.34 18.13
C ARG A 809 16.66 1.62 18.05
N VAL A 810 16.32 2.90 18.10
CA VAL A 810 14.97 3.38 17.82
C VAL A 810 14.96 3.96 16.42
N ASN A 811 14.01 3.49 15.62
CA ASN A 811 13.88 3.74 14.19
C ASN A 811 15.16 3.39 13.42
N PHE A 812 15.25 3.72 12.14
CA PHE A 812 16.46 3.46 11.36
C PHE A 812 17.55 4.53 11.48
N ALA A 813 17.48 5.40 12.49
CA ALA A 813 18.36 6.56 12.63
C ALA A 813 19.86 6.20 12.53
N GLY A 814 20.65 7.13 11.97
CA GLY A 814 22.02 6.95 11.51
C GLY A 814 23.05 6.57 12.58
N GLU A 815 24.23 6.15 12.10
CA GLU A 815 25.35 5.65 12.90
C GLU A 815 25.70 6.59 14.06
N GLY A 816 25.52 6.11 15.30
CA GLY A 816 25.82 6.83 16.53
C GLY A 816 24.88 6.52 17.72
N ASN A 817 23.66 6.04 17.46
CA ASN A 817 22.64 5.79 18.48
C ASN A 817 22.42 4.31 18.84
N GLY A 818 23.30 3.42 18.39
CA GLY A 818 23.32 2.04 18.90
C GLY A 818 24.02 2.00 20.24
N THR A 819 23.31 2.12 21.35
CA THR A 819 23.95 1.88 22.65
C THR A 819 24.02 0.38 22.88
N VAL A 820 25.24 -0.12 23.05
CA VAL A 820 25.50 -1.51 23.39
C VAL A 820 25.32 -1.68 24.89
N VAL A 821 24.56 -2.69 25.29
CA VAL A 821 24.46 -3.13 26.68
C VAL A 821 25.03 -4.53 26.84
N SER A 822 25.77 -4.72 27.93
CA SER A 822 26.38 -6.01 28.26
C SER A 822 25.66 -6.67 29.45
N PHE A 823 25.39 -7.96 29.30
CA PHE A 823 24.84 -8.84 30.33
C PHE A 823 25.95 -9.75 30.88
N ASP A 824 26.13 -9.78 32.20
CA ASP A 824 27.27 -10.45 32.86
C ASP A 824 27.16 -11.99 32.95
N GLU A 825 28.33 -12.67 33.01
CA GLU A 825 28.50 -14.14 33.09
C GLU A 825 27.96 -14.81 34.38
N GLY A 826 27.72 -14.05 35.46
CA GLY A 826 27.69 -14.59 36.83
C GLY A 826 26.33 -14.71 37.55
N GLY A 827 25.21 -14.40 36.91
CA GLY A 827 23.89 -14.40 37.56
C GLY A 827 22.88 -15.31 36.88
N GLU A 828 22.24 -16.21 37.62
CA GLU A 828 21.03 -16.92 37.16
C GLU A 828 19.81 -15.97 37.06
N GLY A 829 19.90 -14.74 37.58
CA GLY A 829 18.84 -13.73 37.58
C GLY A 829 18.86 -12.79 36.37
N THR A 830 17.68 -12.29 36.00
CA THR A 830 17.51 -11.22 35.01
C THR A 830 18.14 -9.91 35.48
N GLN A 831 18.70 -9.16 34.53
CA GLN A 831 19.30 -7.85 34.71
C GLN A 831 18.50 -6.82 33.93
N GLU A 832 18.36 -5.62 34.48
CA GLU A 832 17.81 -4.47 33.78
C GLU A 832 18.93 -3.57 33.29
N LYS A 833 18.88 -3.17 32.01
CA LYS A 833 19.86 -2.29 31.37
C LYS A 833 19.13 -1.20 30.60
N SER A 834 19.37 0.07 30.93
CA SER A 834 18.77 1.20 30.21
C SER A 834 19.72 1.76 29.16
N VAL A 835 19.14 2.13 28.03
CA VAL A 835 19.79 2.75 26.88
C VAL A 835 19.10 4.08 26.59
N GLU A 836 19.88 5.17 26.54
CA GLU A 836 19.36 6.46 26.09
C GLU A 836 19.09 6.43 24.59
N VAL A 837 17.91 6.88 24.18
CA VAL A 837 17.46 6.90 22.79
C VAL A 837 16.76 8.22 22.47
N VAL A 838 16.62 8.50 21.18
CA VAL A 838 15.81 9.62 20.69
C VAL A 838 14.52 9.08 20.12
N TRP A 839 13.41 9.52 20.71
CA TRP A 839 12.06 9.18 20.29
C TRP A 839 11.50 10.22 19.33
N GLU A 840 10.75 9.75 18.34
CA GLU A 840 9.90 10.59 17.51
C GLU A 840 8.47 10.52 18.04
N LYS A 841 7.72 11.62 17.94
CA LYS A 841 6.31 11.65 18.34
C LYS A 841 5.50 10.57 17.60
N GLY A 842 4.63 9.87 18.32
CA GLY A 842 3.76 8.84 17.77
C GLY A 842 4.41 7.46 17.74
N ARG A 843 4.22 6.72 16.64
CA ARG A 843 4.67 5.33 16.49
C ARG A 843 6.15 5.25 16.10
N ASN A 844 6.87 4.35 16.76
CA ASN A 844 8.28 4.09 16.56
C ASN A 844 8.53 2.59 16.37
N VAL A 845 9.74 2.27 15.91
CA VAL A 845 10.24 0.91 15.76
C VAL A 845 11.46 0.74 16.66
N VAL A 846 11.52 -0.31 17.46
CA VAL A 846 12.67 -0.63 18.32
C VAL A 846 13.33 -1.90 17.81
N THR A 847 14.60 -1.81 17.43
CA THR A 847 15.39 -2.95 16.97
C THR A 847 16.43 -3.31 18.04
N VAL A 848 16.41 -4.55 18.51
CA VAL A 848 17.44 -5.15 19.36
C VAL A 848 18.26 -6.11 18.52
N TRP A 849 19.57 -5.93 18.42
CA TRP A 849 20.43 -6.85 17.65
C TRP A 849 21.59 -7.38 18.46
N TRP A 850 22.04 -8.56 18.09
CA TRP A 850 23.22 -9.20 18.65
C TRP A 850 24.49 -8.43 18.33
N VAL A 851 25.34 -8.20 19.33
CA VAL A 851 26.69 -7.63 19.18
C VAL A 851 27.76 -8.67 19.53
N GLY A 852 27.56 -9.45 20.60
CA GLY A 852 28.55 -10.43 21.05
C GLY A 852 27.97 -11.45 22.04
N GLY A 853 28.65 -12.60 22.20
CA GLY A 853 28.27 -13.61 23.19
C GLY A 853 26.96 -14.36 22.86
N LYS A 854 26.19 -14.69 23.89
CA LYS A 854 24.90 -15.41 23.84
C LYS A 854 23.86 -14.70 24.72
N PRO A 855 23.51 -13.45 24.41
CA PRO A 855 22.53 -12.71 25.20
C PRO A 855 21.13 -13.30 25.00
N TRP A 856 20.34 -13.23 26.06
CA TRP A 856 18.90 -13.48 26.05
C TRP A 856 18.19 -12.24 26.54
N VAL A 857 17.13 -11.82 25.85
CA VAL A 857 16.35 -10.64 26.19
C VAL A 857 14.87 -11.02 26.26
N ASP A 858 14.25 -10.67 27.37
CA ASP A 858 12.82 -10.88 27.68
C ASP A 858 11.97 -9.84 26.96
N ALA A 859 12.12 -8.59 27.40
CA ALA A 859 11.28 -7.48 27.02
C ALA A 859 12.04 -6.17 27.15
N PHE A 860 11.39 -5.09 26.72
CA PHE A 860 11.81 -3.74 27.08
C PHE A 860 10.64 -2.87 27.53
N VAL A 861 10.98 -1.81 28.24
CA VAL A 861 10.05 -0.79 28.72
C VAL A 861 10.51 0.58 28.21
N VAL A 862 9.57 1.45 27.88
CA VAL A 862 9.82 2.84 27.47
C VAL A 862 9.76 3.76 28.68
N GLU A 863 10.80 4.57 28.90
CA GLU A 863 10.93 5.50 30.05
C GLU A 863 11.14 6.96 29.64
#